data_AF-A0A853JND2-F1
#
_entry.id   AF-A0A853JND2-F1
#
_cell.length_a   1.000
_cell.length_b   1.000
_cell.length_c   1.000
_cell.angle_alpha   90.00
_cell.angle_beta   90.00
_cell.angle_gamma   90.00
#
_symmetry.space_group_name_H-M   'P 1'
#
loop_
_entity.id
_entity.type
_entity.pdbx_description
1 polymer ?
#
loop_
_entity_poly.entity_id
_entity_poly.type
_entity_poly.pdbx_seq_one_letter_code
_entity_poly.pdbx_strand_id
1 'polypeptide(L)'
;MEKKATRIGLNLLALLLVFCMGFGFLSASTVKAEGLKETSEIQNTFNKEDEQIKISTPEDLKALREYVKSGKIMQGQSALLMKDIDLNGFDLGEYNSATAWTLSFDGQGHTITGFSETEYGLFGSHFTAGKDKSGSLVDTVIKNLHLNINVDIPNAAYMDGRKNFFYGAFANNSNSNGGYSIENCVVSGSIDLKVPEGEEPYFYCGTFLGDLGNGAMKPAMKNCMSMVEMTIDNKGSYEEWEEAPELAGLAIHRSGRAYAVNCLSLSKITVTEGSDRCHVYGTSSNAQESYYNSDLVKATEDVAGANTGAKTTAELKTAKTYAGWDTKVWSIEEGQYPALAQFAGTSQDFTALKALIAKAKEIKNDDGKYTPVSFQTLQDAIANAEKALTAEPVLKDTEYIQTAALQSAMDSLVLFSEWKTAVETLEQALKNAETVSDTIVYTSSSQKAFDQALESARKMSADKNKASIKEITDAAGLLSEAQKNLTENADTTKYYSVKDKAIRDTNRDYVYTSDSWEKYYPVYMVYNSLIPKDTPKEEQKKLDDAAENLAEAYTWLVKNADFTAMRAAIVDAGMQDEEDYTAATWEAQKKALDAANQFDQKNTPVDDQEKVDGATTALETATVKLVLKTDWETLQTALKNAAALEAQEEAYTTNSWTAFKTALDTAKGIEETNTTTQAVADAAKALTGAQAALAKKADSTALNSAIAEADKLKEADYTSASWSAFAETLANAKAVDQNNATQAAVDAAREGLELAQSKLIEKTSFAGLNEAIQAAEALKEADYTRDSWKAADVAAALAEAKAIEQDPENTPQADVDAAVQKLADAVEQLVKKGDPKALDEAVKSAEALKAEDYTASTWAALQAALAEANALDRGNADQAAVNTQTEKLVAAMDALVKAADKAALAEACALAEAKDSDKYTQVTYESLQTALADARAVLDNGDAVQQEVDKALEGLNKALAGLIKIEKAEAEGYQVTAEIPDNAELSITKQDEQKTEAAQKNIRKDYEDAELLALFDINLGDYQLGKGESVKITIALKEAAWGYDSYKVYHEKEDGSIEYLDAVYDAEGHTLTFTVSSFSDFGVVGFKNASADNPDENSGSNGNSAGQNSSQNGSGTAQGSSTGAGVSTGIAADSPSAVLAAAALLAAAGLAAFLVYRRRTTK
;
A
#
# COMPACT_ATOMS: atom_id res chain seq x y z
N MET A 1 -7.49 -55.64 29.07
CA MET A 1 -6.95 -55.70 30.44
C MET A 1 -5.44 -55.50 30.41
N GLU A 2 -4.94 -54.98 31.52
CA GLU A 2 -3.69 -54.26 31.77
C GLU A 2 -2.34 -54.99 31.55
N LYS A 3 -1.35 -54.15 31.20
CA LYS A 3 0.01 -53.98 31.78
C LYS A 3 1.08 -55.11 31.73
N LYS A 4 2.20 -54.67 31.13
CA LYS A 4 3.60 -54.66 31.63
C LYS A 4 4.43 -55.96 31.66
N ALA A 5 5.40 -55.96 30.74
CA ALA A 5 6.86 -56.01 30.95
C ALA A 5 7.52 -57.28 31.49
N THR A 6 8.45 -57.85 30.71
CA THR A 6 9.78 -58.29 31.20
C THR A 6 10.81 -58.33 30.06
N ARG A 7 11.98 -57.71 30.27
CA ARG A 7 13.23 -57.82 29.49
C ARG A 7 14.03 -59.05 29.95
N ILE A 8 14.75 -59.72 29.05
CA ILE A 8 16.04 -60.48 29.18
C ILE A 8 16.33 -60.99 27.75
N GLY A 9 17.51 -60.95 27.12
CA GLY A 9 18.86 -60.59 27.54
C GLY A 9 19.76 -60.41 26.30
N LEU A 10 20.92 -59.81 26.53
CA LEU A 10 21.97 -59.41 25.58
C LEU A 10 23.12 -60.43 25.61
N ASN A 11 23.97 -60.41 24.56
CA ASN A 11 25.38 -60.89 24.47
C ASN A 11 25.60 -62.39 24.09
N LEU A 12 26.59 -62.81 23.28
CA LEU A 12 27.81 -62.19 22.72
C LEU A 12 28.50 -63.12 21.67
N LEU A 13 29.31 -62.51 20.78
CA LEU A 13 30.62 -62.95 20.19
C LEU A 13 30.69 -64.18 19.23
N ALA A 14 30.99 -64.01 17.92
CA ALA A 14 32.29 -63.80 17.22
C ALA A 14 33.04 -65.13 16.90
N LEU A 15 33.34 -65.51 15.65
CA LEU A 15 34.34 -65.00 14.67
C LEU A 15 35.60 -65.90 14.61
N LEU A 16 35.96 -66.41 13.41
CA LEU A 16 37.30 -66.73 12.82
C LEU A 16 37.11 -67.79 11.68
N LEU A 17 37.31 -67.47 10.39
CA LEU A 17 38.57 -67.51 9.56
C LEU A 17 39.06 -68.97 9.32
N VAL A 18 39.45 -69.48 8.12
CA VAL A 18 40.35 -68.95 7.07
C VAL A 18 40.49 -69.95 5.87
N PHE A 19 40.72 -69.41 4.65
CA PHE A 19 41.44 -69.94 3.43
C PHE A 19 40.83 -71.13 2.62
N CYS A 20 40.89 -71.22 1.27
CA CYS A 20 41.88 -70.74 0.29
C CYS A 20 41.40 -70.85 -1.19
N MET A 21 41.72 -69.83 -2.03
CA MET A 21 42.20 -69.83 -3.44
C MET A 21 41.47 -70.63 -4.56
N GLY A 22 41.30 -70.14 -5.80
CA GLY A 22 41.85 -68.94 -6.45
C GLY A 22 41.52 -68.83 -7.96
N PHE A 23 42.16 -67.83 -8.59
CA PHE A 23 42.13 -67.37 -9.99
C PHE A 23 40.92 -66.50 -10.39
N GLY A 24 41.00 -65.19 -10.66
CA GLY A 24 42.12 -64.26 -10.87
C GLY A 24 42.15 -63.77 -12.32
N PHE A 25 41.96 -62.47 -12.58
CA PHE A 25 42.80 -61.67 -13.48
C PHE A 25 42.51 -60.15 -13.31
N LEU A 26 43.61 -59.42 -13.10
CA LEU A 26 43.75 -57.96 -13.14
C LEU A 26 43.77 -57.43 -14.59
N SER A 27 43.42 -56.15 -14.74
CA SER A 27 44.20 -55.13 -15.47
C SER A 27 43.77 -53.75 -14.91
N ALA A 28 44.61 -52.86 -14.37
CA ALA A 28 45.77 -52.11 -14.91
C ALA A 28 45.43 -51.41 -16.23
N SER A 29 45.60 -50.11 -16.47
CA SER A 29 46.26 -49.02 -15.73
C SER A 29 45.95 -47.69 -16.45
N THR A 30 45.99 -46.59 -15.69
CA THR A 30 46.13 -45.17 -16.06
C THR A 30 46.64 -44.82 -17.47
N VAL A 31 45.96 -43.85 -18.11
CA VAL A 31 46.60 -42.81 -18.94
C VAL A 31 46.17 -41.44 -18.39
N LYS A 32 47.16 -40.64 -17.99
CA LYS A 32 47.04 -39.24 -17.58
C LYS A 32 46.53 -38.38 -18.74
N ALA A 33 45.54 -37.54 -18.48
CA ALA A 33 45.48 -36.20 -19.06
C ALA A 33 45.85 -35.22 -17.94
N GLU A 34 47.06 -34.68 -18.02
CA GLU A 34 47.58 -33.65 -17.11
C GLU A 34 46.81 -32.35 -17.33
N GLY A 35 46.21 -31.87 -16.24
CA GLY A 35 45.47 -30.60 -16.19
C GLY A 35 44.64 -30.40 -14.93
N LEU A 36 44.83 -31.21 -13.87
CA LEU A 36 44.20 -30.99 -12.58
C LEU A 36 44.93 -29.87 -11.84
N LYS A 37 44.32 -28.68 -11.79
CA LYS A 37 44.43 -27.83 -10.60
C LYS A 37 43.87 -28.63 -9.43
N GLU A 38 44.62 -28.67 -8.34
CA GLU A 38 44.30 -29.36 -7.08
C GLU A 38 42.81 -29.26 -6.72
N THR A 39 42.10 -30.39 -6.76
CA THR A 39 40.81 -30.52 -6.09
C THR A 39 41.10 -30.65 -4.59
N SER A 40 41.06 -29.53 -3.87
CA SER A 40 40.74 -29.57 -2.45
C SER A 40 39.44 -30.35 -2.31
N GLU A 41 39.40 -31.38 -1.47
CA GLU A 41 38.15 -32.03 -1.05
C GLU A 41 37.12 -30.93 -0.77
N ILE A 42 36.07 -30.87 -1.59
CA ILE A 42 34.96 -29.94 -1.38
C ILE A 42 34.22 -30.49 -0.15
N GLN A 43 34.67 -30.07 1.02
CA GLN A 43 34.10 -30.50 2.29
C GLN A 43 32.72 -29.86 2.41
N ASN A 44 31.70 -30.70 2.62
CA ASN A 44 30.40 -30.24 3.08
C ASN A 44 30.60 -29.51 4.41
N THR A 45 30.31 -28.21 4.42
CA THR A 45 30.44 -27.31 5.57
C THR A 45 29.11 -27.07 6.28
N PHE A 46 28.04 -27.73 5.82
CA PHE A 46 26.71 -27.63 6.39
C PHE A 46 26.71 -27.93 7.88
N ASN A 47 26.31 -26.93 8.66
CA ASN A 47 26.10 -27.07 10.09
C ASN A 47 24.66 -26.69 10.46
N LYS A 48 23.85 -27.71 10.77
CA LYS A 48 22.46 -27.52 11.22
C LYS A 48 22.34 -26.83 12.57
N GLU A 49 23.42 -26.71 13.35
CA GLU A 49 23.40 -26.05 14.67
C GLU A 49 23.61 -24.53 14.56
N ASP A 50 24.00 -24.02 13.39
CA ASP A 50 24.22 -22.59 13.18
C ASP A 50 22.88 -21.83 13.18
N GLU A 51 22.84 -20.67 13.85
CA GLU A 51 21.67 -19.79 13.77
C GLU A 51 21.45 -19.24 12.34
N GLN A 52 22.56 -19.00 11.62
CA GLN A 52 22.59 -18.68 10.20
C GLN A 52 23.39 -19.75 9.46
N ILE A 53 22.68 -20.69 8.85
CA ILE A 53 23.27 -21.82 8.12
C ILE A 53 23.98 -21.29 6.88
N LYS A 54 25.28 -21.53 6.79
CA LYS A 54 26.11 -21.08 5.68
C LYS A 54 26.10 -22.11 4.57
N ILE A 55 25.79 -21.67 3.36
CA ILE A 55 25.76 -22.49 2.15
C ILE A 55 26.86 -22.00 1.22
N SER A 56 27.86 -22.83 0.98
CA SER A 56 28.99 -22.50 0.12
C SER A 56 29.11 -23.45 -1.07
N THR A 57 28.54 -24.65 -1.03
CA THR A 57 28.71 -25.65 -2.09
C THR A 57 27.38 -26.28 -2.50
N PRO A 58 27.30 -26.94 -3.67
CA PRO A 58 26.13 -27.74 -4.05
C PRO A 58 25.74 -28.79 -3.00
N GLU A 59 26.73 -29.40 -2.33
CA GLU A 59 26.53 -30.38 -1.26
C GLU A 59 25.91 -29.74 0.00
N ASP A 60 26.32 -28.52 0.35
CA ASP A 60 25.70 -27.77 1.46
C ASP A 60 24.22 -27.48 1.15
N LEU A 61 23.91 -27.10 -0.09
CA LEU A 61 22.55 -26.82 -0.53
C LEU A 61 21.67 -28.08 -0.53
N LYS A 62 22.22 -29.22 -0.97
CA LYS A 62 21.57 -30.53 -0.85
C LYS A 62 21.28 -30.88 0.61
N ALA A 63 22.27 -30.74 1.48
CA ALA A 63 22.12 -31.00 2.91
C ALA A 63 21.08 -30.07 3.56
N LEU A 64 20.99 -28.81 3.12
CA LEU A 64 19.95 -27.88 3.55
C LEU A 64 18.54 -28.36 3.14
N ARG A 65 18.37 -28.79 1.88
CA ARG A 65 17.08 -29.34 1.41
C ARG A 65 16.68 -30.57 2.22
N GLU A 66 17.61 -31.47 2.51
CA GLU A 66 17.36 -32.64 3.37
C GLU A 66 17.01 -32.24 4.81
N TYR A 67 17.66 -31.21 5.36
CA TYR A 67 17.37 -30.71 6.70
C TYR A 67 15.97 -30.08 6.79
N VAL A 68 15.58 -29.27 5.81
CA VAL A 68 14.24 -28.69 5.71
C VAL A 68 13.19 -29.81 5.58
N LYS A 69 13.43 -30.79 4.70
CA LYS A 69 12.58 -31.98 4.52
C LYS A 69 12.40 -32.79 5.80
N SER A 70 13.35 -32.76 6.73
CA SER A 70 13.23 -33.46 8.01
C SER A 70 12.18 -32.85 8.97
N GLY A 71 11.77 -31.59 8.74
CA GLY A 71 10.87 -30.84 9.63
C GLY A 71 11.46 -30.47 10.99
N LYS A 72 12.77 -30.68 11.20
CA LYS A 72 13.48 -30.44 12.48
C LYS A 72 14.26 -29.12 12.51
N ILE A 73 13.79 -28.12 11.77
CA ILE A 73 14.42 -26.79 11.72
C ILE A 73 14.32 -26.14 13.09
N MET A 74 15.43 -25.59 13.60
CA MET A 74 15.40 -24.85 14.86
C MET A 74 14.67 -23.52 14.70
N GLN A 75 13.94 -23.16 15.75
CA GLN A 75 13.19 -21.90 15.81
C GLN A 75 14.12 -20.69 15.66
N GLY A 76 13.81 -19.81 14.71
CA GLY A 76 14.58 -18.60 14.41
C GLY A 76 15.82 -18.79 13.53
N GLN A 77 16.04 -19.98 12.96
CA GLN A 77 17.12 -20.20 11.99
C GLN A 77 16.86 -19.51 10.65
N SER A 78 17.96 -19.22 9.94
CA SER A 78 17.97 -18.78 8.54
C SER A 78 19.15 -19.40 7.78
N ALA A 79 19.17 -19.28 6.46
CA ALA A 79 20.28 -19.70 5.61
C ALA A 79 20.86 -18.51 4.83
N LEU A 80 22.18 -18.54 4.63
CA LEU A 80 22.95 -17.56 3.89
C LEU A 80 23.73 -18.24 2.77
N LEU A 81 23.57 -17.77 1.55
CA LEU A 81 24.44 -18.14 0.44
C LEU A 81 25.73 -17.33 0.55
N MET A 82 26.87 -17.99 0.65
CA MET A 82 28.16 -17.35 0.94
C MET A 82 28.98 -17.04 -0.31
N LYS A 83 28.66 -17.72 -1.42
CA LYS A 83 29.27 -17.54 -2.73
C LYS A 83 28.35 -18.09 -3.81
N ASP A 84 28.66 -17.78 -5.07
CA ASP A 84 27.94 -18.34 -6.21
C ASP A 84 28.12 -19.86 -6.26
N ILE A 85 27.08 -20.57 -6.69
CA ILE A 85 27.02 -22.04 -6.77
C ILE A 85 26.59 -22.45 -8.17
N ASP A 86 27.25 -23.48 -8.71
CA ASP A 86 26.91 -24.11 -9.99
C ASP A 86 26.35 -25.52 -9.74
N LEU A 87 25.14 -25.76 -10.26
CA LEU A 87 24.40 -27.01 -10.14
C LEU A 87 24.35 -27.81 -11.45
N ASN A 88 25.05 -27.39 -12.50
CA ASN A 88 25.06 -28.12 -13.77
C ASN A 88 25.54 -29.57 -13.57
N GLY A 89 24.65 -30.54 -13.83
CA GLY A 89 24.93 -31.96 -13.63
C GLY A 89 25.00 -32.41 -12.16
N PHE A 90 24.66 -31.54 -11.20
CA PHE A 90 24.62 -31.88 -9.79
C PHE A 90 23.22 -32.32 -9.36
N ASP A 91 23.12 -33.54 -8.86
CA ASP A 91 21.86 -34.09 -8.32
C ASP A 91 21.64 -33.62 -6.86
N LEU A 92 20.69 -32.70 -6.66
CA LEU A 92 20.26 -32.24 -5.34
C LEU A 92 19.40 -33.28 -4.59
N GLY A 93 19.06 -34.42 -5.20
CA GLY A 93 18.29 -35.52 -4.61
C GLY A 93 16.78 -35.28 -4.57
N GLU A 94 16.01 -36.35 -4.30
CA GLU A 94 14.54 -36.29 -4.28
C GLU A 94 14.00 -35.35 -3.19
N TYR A 95 13.24 -34.34 -3.61
CA TYR A 95 12.42 -33.50 -2.73
C TYR A 95 10.98 -34.02 -2.70
N ASN A 96 10.26 -33.97 -1.57
CA ASN A 96 8.89 -34.52 -1.49
C ASN A 96 7.82 -33.42 -1.29
N SER A 97 6.58 -33.75 -1.66
CA SER A 97 5.41 -32.87 -1.55
C SER A 97 4.92 -32.63 -0.12
N ALA A 98 5.41 -33.38 0.87
CA ALA A 98 4.83 -33.44 2.21
C ALA A 98 5.32 -32.33 3.17
N THR A 99 6.41 -31.63 2.85
CA THR A 99 7.01 -30.63 3.75
C THR A 99 7.16 -29.27 3.07
N ALA A 100 6.57 -28.25 3.71
CA ALA A 100 6.67 -26.87 3.25
C ALA A 100 8.00 -26.26 3.69
N TRP A 101 8.61 -25.46 2.81
CA TRP A 101 9.79 -24.69 3.12
C TRP A 101 9.44 -23.53 4.05
N THR A 102 10.14 -23.48 5.18
CA THR A 102 9.86 -22.57 6.29
C THR A 102 11.06 -21.74 6.72
N LEU A 103 12.22 -21.92 6.07
CA LEU A 103 13.48 -21.27 6.44
C LEU A 103 13.75 -20.04 5.57
N SER A 104 14.01 -18.87 6.18
CA SER A 104 14.40 -17.69 5.41
C SER A 104 15.78 -17.89 4.78
N PHE A 105 15.95 -17.44 3.55
CA PHE A 105 17.17 -17.63 2.75
C PHE A 105 17.63 -16.29 2.18
N ASP A 106 18.83 -15.85 2.54
CA ASP A 106 19.45 -14.65 1.96
C ASP A 106 20.54 -15.09 0.99
N GLY A 107 20.34 -14.78 -0.29
CA GLY A 107 21.33 -15.01 -1.33
C GLY A 107 22.56 -14.09 -1.20
N GLN A 108 22.48 -13.01 -0.41
CA GLN A 108 23.53 -12.00 -0.25
C GLN A 108 24.04 -11.40 -1.57
N GLY A 109 23.25 -11.49 -2.63
CA GLY A 109 23.61 -11.08 -3.99
C GLY A 109 24.32 -12.13 -4.80
N HIS A 110 24.43 -13.36 -4.31
CA HIS A 110 25.03 -14.47 -5.03
C HIS A 110 24.04 -15.15 -5.97
N THR A 111 24.61 -15.95 -6.88
CA THR A 111 23.90 -16.61 -7.94
C THR A 111 23.98 -18.12 -7.80
N ILE A 112 22.84 -18.79 -7.96
CA ILE A 112 22.75 -20.24 -8.14
C ILE A 112 22.48 -20.49 -9.62
N THR A 113 23.36 -21.23 -10.28
CA THR A 113 23.32 -21.50 -11.72
C THR A 113 23.05 -22.97 -12.01
N GLY A 114 22.50 -23.28 -13.19
CA GLY A 114 22.33 -24.67 -13.65
C GLY A 114 21.19 -25.45 -12.97
N PHE A 115 20.25 -24.79 -12.32
CA PHE A 115 19.10 -25.49 -11.71
C PHE A 115 18.17 -26.05 -12.79
N SER A 116 17.91 -27.36 -12.76
CA SER A 116 17.22 -28.07 -13.86
C SER A 116 16.16 -29.09 -13.40
N GLU A 117 15.79 -29.08 -12.12
CA GLU A 117 14.75 -30.00 -11.63
C GLU A 117 13.37 -29.66 -12.20
N THR A 118 12.66 -30.70 -12.62
CA THR A 118 11.38 -30.59 -13.34
C THR A 118 10.16 -30.82 -12.44
N GLU A 119 10.32 -31.51 -11.31
CA GLU A 119 9.22 -31.83 -10.39
C GLU A 119 8.93 -30.69 -9.40
N TYR A 120 9.99 -30.06 -8.86
CA TYR A 120 9.87 -28.99 -7.87
C TYR A 120 10.83 -27.83 -8.15
N GLY A 121 10.44 -26.62 -7.75
CA GLY A 121 11.35 -25.49 -7.63
C GLY A 121 12.43 -25.71 -6.56
N LEU A 122 13.41 -24.80 -6.51
CA LEU A 122 14.58 -24.89 -5.62
C LEU A 122 14.19 -25.13 -4.14
N PHE A 123 13.15 -24.44 -3.68
CA PHE A 123 12.62 -24.52 -2.32
C PHE A 123 11.45 -25.51 -2.18
N GLY A 124 11.19 -26.33 -3.20
CA GLY A 124 10.27 -27.45 -3.12
C GLY A 124 8.82 -27.16 -3.53
N SER A 125 7.90 -27.98 -3.03
CA SER A 125 6.48 -27.94 -3.43
C SER A 125 5.70 -26.74 -2.87
N HIS A 126 5.97 -26.34 -1.63
CA HIS A 126 5.23 -25.29 -0.94
C HIS A 126 6.16 -24.41 -0.12
N PHE A 127 5.90 -23.10 -0.11
CA PHE A 127 6.55 -22.13 0.77
C PHE A 127 5.53 -21.54 1.78
N THR A 128 5.90 -21.41 3.06
CA THR A 128 5.01 -20.90 4.13
C THR A 128 5.81 -20.28 5.29
N ALA A 129 5.14 -19.52 6.17
CA ALA A 129 5.76 -18.90 7.35
C ALA A 129 6.54 -19.89 8.24
N GLY A 130 7.74 -19.45 8.63
CA GLY A 130 8.59 -20.09 9.61
C GLY A 130 8.23 -19.71 11.04
N LYS A 131 9.09 -20.09 11.99
CA LYS A 131 8.95 -19.74 13.40
C LYS A 131 10.18 -19.01 13.89
N ASP A 132 9.99 -17.94 14.65
CA ASP A 132 11.07 -17.29 15.39
C ASP A 132 11.47 -18.09 16.65
N LYS A 133 12.47 -17.60 17.39
CA LYS A 133 12.97 -18.22 18.64
C LYS A 133 11.91 -18.36 19.74
N SER A 134 10.78 -17.66 19.66
CA SER A 134 9.66 -17.76 20.59
C SER A 134 8.62 -18.82 20.18
N GLY A 135 8.78 -19.39 18.98
CA GLY A 135 7.81 -20.30 18.37
C GLY A 135 6.66 -19.58 17.66
N SER A 136 6.71 -18.25 17.58
CA SER A 136 5.73 -17.43 16.89
C SER A 136 5.95 -17.50 15.38
N LEU A 137 4.86 -17.49 14.61
CA LEU A 137 4.95 -17.48 13.15
C LEU A 137 5.56 -16.16 12.66
N VAL A 138 6.55 -16.26 11.79
CA VAL A 138 7.22 -15.11 11.15
C VAL A 138 7.30 -15.33 9.65
N ASP A 139 7.35 -14.22 8.92
CA ASP A 139 7.42 -14.25 7.46
C ASP A 139 8.70 -14.96 7.03
N THR A 140 8.56 -15.98 6.19
CA THR A 140 9.73 -16.60 5.55
C THR A 140 10.12 -15.75 4.37
N VAL A 141 11.37 -15.29 4.35
CA VAL A 141 11.86 -14.32 3.36
C VAL A 141 12.94 -14.98 2.52
N ILE A 142 12.73 -15.02 1.20
CA ILE A 142 13.78 -15.31 0.22
C ILE A 142 14.23 -13.99 -0.36
N LYS A 143 15.50 -13.62 -0.22
CA LYS A 143 15.95 -12.32 -0.69
C LYS A 143 17.35 -12.30 -1.27
N ASN A 144 17.63 -11.30 -2.09
CA ASN A 144 18.95 -11.02 -2.65
C ASN A 144 19.55 -12.25 -3.36
N LEU A 145 18.75 -12.99 -4.14
CA LEU A 145 19.18 -14.20 -4.83
C LEU A 145 18.94 -14.08 -6.34
N HIS A 146 19.95 -14.42 -7.14
CA HIS A 146 19.77 -14.69 -8.57
C HIS A 146 19.76 -16.20 -8.79
N LEU A 147 18.67 -16.72 -9.34
CA LEU A 147 18.53 -18.10 -9.76
C LEU A 147 18.55 -18.18 -11.28
N ASN A 148 19.48 -18.93 -11.84
CA ASN A 148 19.51 -19.29 -13.25
C ASN A 148 19.06 -20.73 -13.43
N ILE A 149 18.05 -20.92 -14.28
CA ILE A 149 17.36 -22.20 -14.50
C ILE A 149 17.50 -22.68 -15.95
N ASN A 150 17.49 -24.00 -16.15
CA ASN A 150 17.39 -24.65 -17.44
C ASN A 150 16.51 -25.91 -17.30
N VAL A 151 15.20 -25.75 -17.47
CA VAL A 151 14.20 -26.76 -17.11
C VAL A 151 13.52 -27.26 -18.37
N ASP A 152 13.74 -28.52 -18.76
CA ASP A 152 12.99 -29.20 -19.83
C ASP A 152 11.99 -30.15 -19.18
N ILE A 153 10.70 -29.82 -19.24
CA ILE A 153 9.58 -30.62 -18.70
C ILE A 153 9.08 -31.52 -19.85
N PRO A 154 9.58 -32.77 -19.97
CA PRO A 154 9.56 -33.51 -21.23
C PRO A 154 8.21 -34.20 -21.49
N ASN A 155 7.33 -34.24 -20.49
CA ASN A 155 5.98 -34.78 -20.53
C ASN A 155 5.28 -34.39 -19.21
N ALA A 156 4.06 -33.86 -19.23
CA ALA A 156 3.29 -33.65 -17.99
C ALA A 156 3.01 -34.95 -17.20
N ALA A 157 3.44 -36.12 -17.70
CA ALA A 157 3.28 -37.47 -17.17
C ALA A 157 3.94 -37.82 -15.80
N TYR A 158 4.20 -36.86 -14.91
CA TYR A 158 4.32 -37.17 -13.47
C TYR A 158 3.08 -36.76 -12.68
N MET A 159 1.93 -36.78 -13.35
CA MET A 159 0.62 -36.87 -12.70
C MET A 159 0.46 -38.27 -12.08
N ASP A 160 0.92 -38.43 -10.85
CA ASP A 160 0.61 -39.55 -9.94
C ASP A 160 -0.91 -39.57 -9.60
N GLY A 161 -1.76 -39.73 -10.63
CA GLY A 161 -3.21 -39.54 -10.55
C GLY A 161 -3.65 -38.11 -10.16
N ARG A 162 -2.72 -37.13 -10.10
CA ARG A 162 -3.02 -35.73 -9.79
C ARG A 162 -3.60 -35.05 -11.05
N LYS A 163 -4.69 -34.31 -10.90
CA LYS A 163 -5.32 -33.60 -12.03
C LYS A 163 -4.67 -32.25 -12.35
N ASN A 164 -3.86 -31.70 -11.43
CA ASN A 164 -3.30 -30.35 -11.51
C ASN A 164 -1.78 -30.36 -11.27
N PHE A 165 -1.01 -29.68 -12.12
CA PHE A 165 0.43 -29.49 -11.99
C PHE A 165 0.79 -28.01 -11.92
N PHE A 166 1.60 -27.66 -10.91
CA PHE A 166 2.06 -26.30 -10.64
C PHE A 166 3.59 -26.29 -10.63
N TYR A 167 4.21 -25.35 -11.33
CA TYR A 167 5.67 -25.21 -11.36
C TYR A 167 6.11 -23.75 -11.26
N GLY A 168 7.08 -23.50 -10.39
CA GLY A 168 7.83 -22.24 -10.36
C GLY A 168 9.26 -22.45 -9.88
N ALA A 169 10.19 -21.65 -10.39
CA ALA A 169 11.63 -21.86 -10.15
C ALA A 169 12.01 -21.84 -8.67
N PHE A 170 11.32 -21.03 -7.86
CA PHE A 170 11.54 -20.98 -6.42
C PHE A 170 10.71 -22.05 -5.71
N ALA A 171 9.42 -22.14 -6.01
CA ALA A 171 8.54 -23.19 -5.47
C ALA A 171 7.30 -23.40 -6.34
N ASN A 172 6.67 -24.57 -6.22
CA ASN A 172 5.48 -24.89 -7.01
C ASN A 172 4.24 -24.13 -6.53
N ASN A 173 4.04 -24.01 -5.22
CA ASN A 173 2.91 -23.29 -4.62
C ASN A 173 3.32 -22.56 -3.32
N SER A 174 2.41 -21.75 -2.77
CA SER A 174 2.48 -21.14 -1.45
C SER A 174 1.25 -21.50 -0.61
N ASN A 175 1.41 -21.65 0.72
CA ASN A 175 0.30 -22.07 1.60
C ASN A 175 -0.44 -20.86 2.24
N SER A 176 -1.71 -21.03 2.61
CA SER A 176 -2.61 -19.97 3.10
C SER A 176 -2.44 -19.59 4.59
N ASN A 177 -1.54 -20.26 5.33
CA ASN A 177 -1.49 -20.20 6.80
C ASN A 177 -0.35 -19.35 7.40
N GLY A 178 0.32 -18.50 6.61
CA GLY A 178 1.33 -17.58 7.14
C GLY A 178 1.95 -16.67 6.08
N GLY A 179 2.61 -15.59 6.50
CA GLY A 179 3.23 -14.63 5.60
C GLY A 179 4.56 -15.12 5.04
N TYR A 180 4.89 -14.66 3.85
CA TYR A 180 6.11 -14.96 3.14
C TYR A 180 6.45 -13.80 2.19
N SER A 181 7.71 -13.63 1.83
CA SER A 181 8.11 -12.63 0.83
C SER A 181 9.30 -13.07 -0.02
N ILE A 182 9.31 -12.65 -1.27
CA ILE A 182 10.44 -12.74 -2.19
C ILE A 182 10.90 -11.31 -2.49
N GLU A 183 12.15 -10.98 -2.16
CA GLU A 183 12.63 -9.60 -2.19
C GLU A 183 13.98 -9.46 -2.90
N ASN A 184 14.10 -8.53 -3.86
CA ASN A 184 15.35 -8.26 -4.56
C ASN A 184 15.92 -9.52 -5.24
N CYS A 185 15.08 -10.33 -5.89
CA CYS A 185 15.49 -11.58 -6.53
C CYS A 185 15.39 -11.51 -8.05
N VAL A 186 16.27 -12.25 -8.74
CA VAL A 186 16.26 -12.42 -10.20
C VAL A 186 16.04 -13.89 -10.55
N VAL A 187 15.15 -14.18 -11.48
CA VAL A 187 15.08 -15.50 -12.15
C VAL A 187 15.41 -15.32 -13.62
N SER A 188 16.32 -16.14 -14.15
CA SER A 188 16.75 -16.09 -15.55
C SER A 188 16.93 -17.48 -16.13
N GLY A 189 16.98 -17.61 -17.45
CA GLY A 189 17.28 -18.88 -18.12
C GLY A 189 16.10 -19.38 -18.95
N SER A 190 15.83 -20.68 -18.95
CA SER A 190 14.82 -21.29 -19.83
C SER A 190 13.91 -22.28 -19.12
N ILE A 191 12.66 -22.34 -19.59
CA ILE A 191 11.69 -23.38 -19.29
C ILE A 191 11.09 -23.87 -20.61
N ASP A 192 11.33 -25.12 -20.96
CA ASP A 192 10.72 -25.77 -22.12
C ASP A 192 9.68 -26.78 -21.65
N LEU A 193 8.43 -26.63 -22.10
CA LEU A 193 7.31 -27.50 -21.73
C LEU A 193 6.76 -28.24 -22.95
N LYS A 194 6.53 -29.55 -22.78
CA LYS A 194 5.88 -30.40 -23.79
C LYS A 194 4.58 -30.98 -23.23
N VAL A 195 3.44 -30.65 -23.85
CA VAL A 195 2.12 -31.22 -23.54
C VAL A 195 1.70 -32.15 -24.69
N PRO A 196 1.57 -33.47 -24.47
CA PRO A 196 1.26 -34.43 -25.54
C PRO A 196 -0.22 -34.44 -25.96
N GLU A 197 -0.51 -35.08 -27.09
CA GLU A 197 -1.87 -35.26 -27.63
C GLU A 197 -2.69 -36.26 -26.80
N GLY A 198 -3.95 -35.91 -26.49
CA GLY A 198 -4.91 -36.78 -25.79
C GLY A 198 -4.84 -36.78 -24.25
N GLU A 199 -4.04 -35.90 -23.64
CA GLU A 199 -3.99 -35.70 -22.19
C GLU A 199 -4.75 -34.41 -21.80
N GLU A 200 -5.44 -34.46 -20.64
CA GLU A 200 -6.25 -33.36 -20.06
C GLU A 200 -5.57 -32.71 -18.82
N PRO A 201 -4.34 -32.15 -18.88
CA PRO A 201 -3.71 -31.61 -17.68
C PRO A 201 -4.12 -30.16 -17.41
N TYR A 202 -4.61 -29.88 -16.19
CA TYR A 202 -4.61 -28.53 -15.62
C TYR A 202 -3.15 -28.16 -15.27
N PHE A 203 -2.58 -27.18 -15.97
CA PHE A 203 -1.16 -26.84 -15.84
C PHE A 203 -0.94 -25.34 -15.58
N TYR A 204 -0.09 -25.04 -14.59
CA TYR A 204 0.25 -23.70 -14.11
C TYR A 204 1.76 -23.55 -14.04
N CYS A 205 2.33 -22.63 -14.83
CA CYS A 205 3.76 -22.31 -14.74
C CYS A 205 4.03 -20.81 -14.63
N GLY A 206 4.68 -20.41 -13.55
CA GLY A 206 5.18 -19.05 -13.35
C GLY A 206 6.69 -19.03 -13.13
N THR A 207 7.36 -17.93 -13.47
CA THR A 207 8.83 -17.86 -13.35
C THR A 207 9.33 -18.01 -11.91
N PHE A 208 8.66 -17.39 -10.93
CA PHE A 208 9.04 -17.52 -9.52
C PHE A 208 8.24 -18.62 -8.82
N LEU A 209 6.91 -18.56 -8.94
CA LEU A 209 5.98 -19.46 -8.25
C LEU A 209 4.93 -19.98 -9.23
N GLY A 210 4.57 -21.27 -9.11
CA GLY A 210 3.56 -21.90 -9.96
C GLY A 210 2.12 -21.47 -9.64
N ASP A 211 1.75 -21.43 -8.37
CA ASP A 211 0.47 -20.86 -7.89
C ASP A 211 0.66 -20.06 -6.60
N LEU A 212 -0.13 -19.00 -6.48
CA LEU A 212 -0.18 -18.09 -5.35
C LEU A 212 -1.43 -18.39 -4.53
N GLY A 213 -1.27 -19.14 -3.44
CA GLY A 213 -2.35 -19.50 -2.54
C GLY A 213 -3.09 -18.30 -1.94
N ASN A 214 -4.33 -18.53 -1.48
CA ASN A 214 -5.36 -17.55 -1.13
C ASN A 214 -5.09 -16.68 0.15
N GLY A 215 -3.83 -16.51 0.59
CA GLY A 215 -3.50 -16.14 1.98
C GLY A 215 -2.69 -14.87 2.27
N ALA A 216 -2.07 -14.19 1.30
CA ALA A 216 -1.17 -13.06 1.60
C ALA A 216 -1.85 -11.68 1.52
N MET A 217 -2.01 -10.98 2.65
CA MET A 217 -2.46 -9.56 2.69
C MET A 217 -1.28 -8.55 2.62
N LYS A 218 -0.10 -8.99 2.19
CA LYS A 218 1.15 -8.20 2.04
C LYS A 218 1.79 -8.49 0.68
N PRO A 219 2.70 -7.65 0.15
CA PRO A 219 3.39 -7.98 -1.09
C PRO A 219 4.17 -9.28 -0.96
N ALA A 220 3.76 -10.27 -1.75
CA ALA A 220 4.41 -11.57 -1.85
C ALA A 220 5.75 -11.46 -2.61
N MET A 221 5.86 -10.47 -3.50
CA MET A 221 7.07 -10.18 -4.27
C MET A 221 7.36 -8.68 -4.27
N LYS A 222 8.61 -8.29 -4.02
CA LYS A 222 9.05 -6.91 -4.03
C LYS A 222 10.40 -6.78 -4.74
N ASN A 223 10.54 -5.79 -5.62
CA ASN A 223 11.78 -5.52 -6.34
C ASN A 223 12.33 -6.78 -7.04
N CYS A 224 11.49 -7.56 -7.72
CA CYS A 224 11.93 -8.80 -8.37
C CYS A 224 11.98 -8.66 -9.89
N MET A 225 12.89 -9.39 -10.53
CA MET A 225 13.05 -9.37 -11.98
C MET A 225 13.01 -10.78 -12.58
N SER A 226 12.31 -10.98 -13.70
CA SER A 226 12.38 -12.24 -14.47
C SER A 226 12.86 -12.01 -15.90
N MET A 227 13.73 -12.91 -16.36
CA MET A 227 14.31 -12.94 -17.71
C MET A 227 14.36 -14.40 -18.20
N VAL A 228 13.20 -15.07 -18.19
CA VAL A 228 13.07 -16.48 -18.56
C VAL A 228 12.51 -16.61 -19.96
N GLU A 229 13.15 -17.43 -20.78
CA GLU A 229 12.59 -17.87 -22.07
C GLU A 229 11.74 -19.11 -21.85
N MET A 230 10.44 -18.96 -22.00
CA MET A 230 9.46 -20.04 -21.85
C MET A 230 8.97 -20.47 -23.22
N THR A 231 9.18 -21.74 -23.56
CA THR A 231 8.68 -22.35 -24.80
C THR A 231 7.69 -23.45 -24.47
N ILE A 232 6.53 -23.46 -25.13
CA ILE A 232 5.50 -24.47 -24.91
C ILE A 232 5.05 -25.09 -26.23
N ASP A 233 5.24 -26.39 -26.34
CA ASP A 233 4.67 -27.24 -27.37
C ASP A 233 3.37 -27.86 -26.83
N ASN A 234 2.24 -27.19 -27.08
CA ASN A 234 0.93 -27.63 -26.58
C ASN A 234 0.15 -28.43 -27.64
N LYS A 235 0.16 -29.75 -27.49
CA LYS A 235 -0.61 -30.69 -28.34
C LYS A 235 -1.86 -31.24 -27.66
N GLY A 236 -2.22 -30.73 -26.48
CA GLY A 236 -3.36 -31.19 -25.71
C GLY A 236 -4.71 -30.93 -26.41
N SER A 237 -5.70 -31.78 -26.10
CA SER A 237 -7.08 -31.62 -26.56
C SER A 237 -7.98 -31.28 -25.37
N TYR A 238 -8.66 -30.12 -25.42
CA TYR A 238 -9.48 -29.60 -24.32
C TYR A 238 -10.97 -29.58 -24.70
N GLU A 239 -11.88 -29.91 -23.79
CA GLU A 239 -13.31 -29.63 -24.00
C GLU A 239 -13.63 -28.14 -23.79
N GLU A 240 -14.74 -27.63 -24.34
CA GLU A 240 -15.12 -26.19 -24.24
C GLU A 240 -15.30 -25.66 -22.80
N TRP A 241 -15.48 -26.55 -21.81
CA TRP A 241 -15.75 -26.19 -20.42
C TRP A 241 -14.52 -26.31 -19.50
N GLU A 242 -13.36 -26.67 -20.04
CA GLU A 242 -12.15 -26.98 -19.28
C GLU A 242 -11.17 -25.80 -19.26
N GLU A 243 -10.46 -25.59 -18.15
CA GLU A 243 -9.48 -24.51 -18.04
C GLU A 243 -8.23 -24.84 -18.86
N ALA A 244 -7.91 -23.96 -19.80
CA ALA A 244 -6.66 -23.93 -20.56
C ALA A 244 -5.41 -23.87 -19.66
N PRO A 245 -4.24 -24.39 -20.10
CA PRO A 245 -2.97 -24.14 -19.43
C PRO A 245 -2.70 -22.65 -19.22
N GLU A 246 -2.21 -22.31 -18.03
CA GLU A 246 -1.94 -20.94 -17.61
C GLU A 246 -0.43 -20.71 -17.42
N LEU A 247 0.08 -19.61 -17.99
CA LEU A 247 1.49 -19.22 -17.94
C LEU A 247 1.63 -17.79 -17.44
N ALA A 248 2.63 -17.53 -16.60
CA ALA A 248 2.92 -16.17 -16.15
C ALA A 248 4.39 -15.79 -16.24
N GLY A 249 4.63 -14.60 -16.79
CA GLY A 249 5.94 -13.95 -16.83
C GLY A 249 6.53 -13.60 -15.46
N LEU A 250 5.73 -13.59 -14.39
CA LEU A 250 6.21 -13.43 -13.00
C LEU A 250 5.65 -14.54 -12.09
N ALA A 251 4.34 -14.58 -11.91
CA ALA A 251 3.60 -15.58 -11.14
C ALA A 251 2.11 -15.60 -11.53
N ILE A 252 1.44 -16.75 -11.42
CA ILE A 252 0.03 -16.94 -11.77
C ILE A 252 -0.88 -16.64 -10.56
N HIS A 253 -2.07 -16.09 -10.79
CA HIS A 253 -3.03 -15.76 -9.74
C HIS A 253 -4.50 -16.04 -10.09
N ARG A 254 -5.20 -16.89 -9.30
CA ARG A 254 -6.60 -17.29 -9.52
C ARG A 254 -7.69 -16.48 -8.78
N SER A 255 -7.38 -15.61 -7.81
CA SER A 255 -8.39 -15.04 -6.86
C SER A 255 -8.28 -13.54 -6.46
N GLY A 256 -7.64 -12.69 -7.28
CA GLY A 256 -7.42 -11.25 -7.05
C GLY A 256 -6.74 -10.78 -5.74
N ARG A 257 -5.68 -11.42 -5.20
CA ARG A 257 -5.06 -11.08 -3.89
C ARG A 257 -3.52 -11.17 -3.80
N ALA A 258 -2.75 -11.13 -4.89
CA ALA A 258 -1.28 -11.04 -4.82
C ALA A 258 -0.72 -9.66 -5.21
N TYR A 259 0.06 -9.08 -4.31
CA TYR A 259 0.78 -7.82 -4.51
C TYR A 259 2.23 -8.10 -4.99
N ALA A 260 2.51 -7.80 -6.26
CA ALA A 260 3.87 -7.57 -6.74
C ALA A 260 4.14 -6.06 -6.68
N VAL A 261 5.27 -5.64 -6.13
CA VAL A 261 5.60 -4.20 -6.02
C VAL A 261 6.98 -3.95 -6.61
N ASN A 262 7.07 -3.01 -7.54
CA ASN A 262 8.31 -2.65 -8.23
C ASN A 262 8.99 -3.85 -8.90
N CYS A 263 8.22 -4.73 -9.54
CA CYS A 263 8.74 -5.92 -10.23
C CYS A 263 8.79 -5.71 -11.76
N LEU A 264 9.73 -6.36 -12.43
CA LEU A 264 9.89 -6.29 -13.90
C LEU A 264 9.96 -7.70 -14.51
N SER A 265 9.11 -7.99 -15.50
CA SER A 265 9.25 -9.17 -16.35
C SER A 265 9.72 -8.80 -17.74
N LEU A 266 10.88 -9.32 -18.10
CA LEU A 266 11.44 -9.34 -19.45
C LEU A 266 11.47 -10.78 -20.00
N SER A 267 10.63 -11.65 -19.42
CA SER A 267 10.51 -13.04 -19.86
C SER A 267 9.83 -13.10 -21.22
N LYS A 268 10.30 -14.00 -22.09
CA LYS A 268 9.70 -14.23 -23.41
C LYS A 268 8.90 -15.51 -23.36
N ILE A 269 7.64 -15.45 -23.78
CA ILE A 269 6.75 -16.63 -23.79
C ILE A 269 6.39 -16.96 -25.23
N THR A 270 6.68 -18.18 -25.65
CA THR A 270 6.42 -18.68 -27.01
C THR A 270 5.56 -19.95 -26.94
N VAL A 271 4.40 -19.93 -27.60
CA VAL A 271 3.51 -21.10 -27.73
C VAL A 271 3.54 -21.55 -29.18
N THR A 272 3.97 -22.78 -29.48
CA THR A 272 4.24 -23.24 -30.84
C THR A 272 3.07 -23.99 -31.51
N GLU A 273 2.23 -24.69 -30.75
CA GLU A 273 0.99 -25.36 -31.19
C GLU A 273 -0.14 -25.11 -30.16
N GLY A 274 -1.42 -25.11 -30.56
CA GLY A 274 -2.58 -24.94 -29.65
C GLY A 274 -2.74 -23.56 -28.98
N SER A 275 -2.20 -22.50 -29.61
CA SER A 275 -2.06 -21.16 -28.99
C SER A 275 -3.36 -20.47 -28.58
N ASP A 276 -4.49 -20.84 -29.18
CA ASP A 276 -5.82 -20.30 -28.89
C ASP A 276 -6.41 -20.81 -27.56
N ARG A 277 -5.78 -21.83 -26.96
CA ARG A 277 -6.24 -22.47 -25.72
C ARG A 277 -5.16 -22.49 -24.63
N CYS A 278 -4.26 -21.51 -24.64
CA CYS A 278 -3.32 -21.29 -23.55
C CYS A 278 -3.45 -19.84 -23.07
N HIS A 279 -3.63 -19.65 -21.76
CA HIS A 279 -3.71 -18.33 -21.15
C HIS A 279 -2.33 -17.85 -20.74
N VAL A 280 -1.92 -16.70 -21.27
CA VAL A 280 -0.62 -16.11 -21.00
C VAL A 280 -0.79 -14.78 -20.28
N TYR A 281 -0.12 -14.63 -19.14
CA TYR A 281 -0.19 -13.47 -18.28
C TYR A 281 1.17 -12.77 -18.15
N GLY A 282 1.14 -11.44 -18.20
CA GLY A 282 2.32 -10.61 -17.97
C GLY A 282 2.61 -10.35 -16.48
N THR A 283 1.59 -9.97 -15.70
CA THR A 283 1.64 -9.75 -14.24
C THR A 283 0.28 -10.04 -13.57
N SER A 284 0.22 -10.01 -12.24
CA SER A 284 -1.01 -10.23 -11.46
C SER A 284 -1.88 -8.97 -11.35
N SER A 285 -3.19 -9.14 -11.09
CA SER A 285 -4.16 -8.04 -11.07
C SER A 285 -3.96 -6.93 -10.05
N ASN A 286 -3.21 -7.20 -8.99
CA ASN A 286 -2.91 -6.23 -7.94
C ASN A 286 -1.43 -5.83 -7.91
N ALA A 287 -0.73 -6.01 -9.03
CA ALA A 287 0.62 -5.53 -9.18
C ALA A 287 0.65 -3.99 -9.10
N GLN A 288 1.52 -3.44 -8.24
CA GLN A 288 1.72 -2.00 -8.08
C GLN A 288 3.08 -1.63 -8.64
N GLU A 289 3.09 -0.60 -9.50
CA GLU A 289 4.31 -0.11 -10.15
C GLU A 289 5.20 -1.24 -10.69
N SER A 290 4.58 -2.32 -11.19
CA SER A 290 5.27 -3.49 -11.70
C SER A 290 4.87 -3.68 -13.14
N TYR A 291 5.82 -4.11 -13.97
CA TYR A 291 5.67 -4.05 -15.41
C TYR A 291 6.15 -5.33 -16.09
N TYR A 292 5.62 -5.59 -17.28
CA TYR A 292 6.09 -6.65 -18.16
C TYR A 292 6.23 -6.16 -19.60
N ASN A 293 7.14 -6.78 -20.35
CA ASN A 293 7.33 -6.44 -21.75
C ASN A 293 6.28 -7.10 -22.64
N SER A 294 5.31 -6.31 -23.07
CA SER A 294 4.23 -6.72 -23.98
C SER A 294 4.70 -7.10 -25.39
N ASP A 295 5.91 -6.71 -25.81
CA ASP A 295 6.48 -7.16 -27.09
C ASP A 295 7.03 -8.60 -27.01
N LEU A 296 7.36 -9.06 -25.81
CA LEU A 296 7.90 -10.41 -25.54
C LEU A 296 6.82 -11.41 -25.10
N VAL A 297 5.67 -10.91 -24.65
CA VAL A 297 4.54 -11.71 -24.14
C VAL A 297 3.25 -11.24 -24.80
N LYS A 298 2.66 -12.10 -25.64
CA LYS A 298 1.33 -11.86 -26.23
C LYS A 298 0.26 -12.46 -25.31
N ALA A 299 -0.33 -11.64 -24.45
CA ALA A 299 -1.40 -12.07 -23.56
C ALA A 299 -2.66 -12.46 -24.35
N THR A 300 -3.32 -13.55 -23.96
CA THR A 300 -4.38 -14.20 -24.76
C THR A 300 -5.81 -13.94 -24.29
N GLU A 301 -6.08 -13.39 -23.11
CA GLU A 301 -7.42 -12.95 -22.69
C GLU A 301 -7.36 -12.03 -21.46
N ASP A 302 -8.38 -11.17 -21.28
CA ASP A 302 -8.49 -10.20 -20.18
C ASP A 302 -9.28 -10.82 -19.01
N VAL A 303 -8.70 -11.83 -18.34
CA VAL A 303 -9.27 -12.37 -17.09
C VAL A 303 -9.26 -11.23 -16.08
N ALA A 304 -10.43 -10.72 -15.69
CA ALA A 304 -10.63 -9.46 -14.96
C ALA A 304 -9.46 -9.06 -14.04
N GLY A 305 -8.60 -8.17 -14.54
CA GLY A 305 -7.46 -7.61 -13.84
C GLY A 305 -6.12 -8.32 -14.05
N ALA A 306 -6.05 -9.61 -14.42
CA ALA A 306 -4.81 -10.36 -14.59
C ALA A 306 -4.09 -10.02 -15.92
N ASN A 307 -3.68 -8.77 -16.12
CA ASN A 307 -2.77 -8.32 -17.20
C ASN A 307 -2.37 -6.83 -17.04
N THR A 308 -2.29 -6.33 -15.79
CA THR A 308 -1.88 -4.95 -15.52
C THR A 308 -0.37 -4.75 -15.73
N GLY A 309 0.07 -3.50 -15.91
CA GLY A 309 1.50 -3.19 -16.05
C GLY A 309 2.11 -3.52 -17.40
N ALA A 310 1.31 -3.77 -18.44
CA ALA A 310 1.79 -3.95 -19.81
C ALA A 310 2.52 -2.71 -20.31
N LYS A 311 3.76 -2.89 -20.78
CA LYS A 311 4.58 -1.83 -21.36
C LYS A 311 5.31 -2.35 -22.59
N THR A 312 5.48 -1.50 -23.59
CA THR A 312 6.32 -1.80 -24.75
C THR A 312 7.80 -1.76 -24.36
N THR A 313 8.65 -2.36 -25.18
CA THR A 313 10.11 -2.27 -25.06
C THR A 313 10.59 -0.81 -24.94
N ALA A 314 10.01 0.10 -25.73
CA ALA A 314 10.39 1.52 -25.72
C ALA A 314 10.04 2.19 -24.38
N GLU A 315 8.85 1.91 -23.83
CA GLU A 315 8.44 2.46 -22.53
C GLU A 315 9.28 1.90 -21.37
N LEU A 316 9.58 0.59 -21.39
CA LEU A 316 10.41 -0.04 -20.36
C LEU A 316 11.89 0.39 -20.41
N LYS A 317 12.33 1.01 -21.52
CA LYS A 317 13.66 1.62 -21.63
C LYS A 317 13.68 3.11 -21.29
N THR A 318 12.52 3.69 -20.99
CA THR A 318 12.41 5.10 -20.60
C THR A 318 12.55 5.22 -19.09
N ALA A 319 13.55 5.94 -18.58
CA ALA A 319 13.83 6.00 -17.14
C ALA A 319 12.66 6.58 -16.33
N LYS A 320 11.90 7.51 -16.93
CA LYS A 320 10.71 8.12 -16.33
C LYS A 320 9.62 7.11 -15.97
N THR A 321 9.56 5.96 -16.65
CA THR A 321 8.61 4.86 -16.34
C THR A 321 8.77 4.36 -14.89
N TYR A 322 9.96 4.54 -14.31
CA TYR A 322 10.34 4.02 -13.00
C TYR A 322 10.62 5.14 -11.97
N ALA A 323 10.04 6.33 -12.15
CA ALA A 323 10.34 7.49 -11.29
C ALA A 323 10.06 7.27 -9.78
N GLY A 324 9.21 6.29 -9.43
CA GLY A 324 8.92 5.89 -8.04
C GLY A 324 9.82 4.78 -7.48
N TRP A 325 10.67 4.16 -8.30
CA TRP A 325 11.52 3.04 -7.88
C TRP A 325 12.76 3.49 -7.13
N ASP A 326 13.17 2.71 -6.12
CA ASP A 326 14.37 2.99 -5.33
C ASP A 326 15.64 2.73 -6.15
N THR A 327 16.34 3.81 -6.52
CA THR A 327 17.58 3.79 -7.31
C THR A 327 18.78 3.17 -6.57
N LYS A 328 18.66 2.89 -5.28
CA LYS A 328 19.64 2.07 -4.54
C LYS A 328 19.45 0.58 -4.77
N VAL A 329 18.23 0.17 -5.13
CA VAL A 329 17.87 -1.22 -5.40
C VAL A 329 17.92 -1.50 -6.91
N TRP A 330 17.46 -0.55 -7.71
CA TRP A 330 17.42 -0.64 -9.17
C TRP A 330 18.39 0.33 -9.84
N SER A 331 19.21 -0.18 -10.74
CA SER A 331 19.94 0.62 -11.72
C SER A 331 19.01 0.98 -12.86
N ILE A 332 18.73 2.28 -13.03
CA ILE A 332 17.78 2.80 -14.03
C ILE A 332 18.53 3.83 -14.88
N GLU A 333 18.69 3.52 -16.17
CA GLU A 333 19.38 4.37 -17.15
C GLU A 333 18.50 4.59 -18.38
N GLU A 334 18.50 5.81 -18.91
CA GLU A 334 17.70 6.15 -20.09
C GLU A 334 18.19 5.35 -21.31
N GLY A 335 17.26 4.69 -22.00
CA GLY A 335 17.54 3.84 -23.16
C GLY A 335 17.92 2.39 -22.82
N GLN A 336 17.91 1.99 -21.54
CA GLN A 336 18.21 0.64 -21.08
C GLN A 336 17.07 0.11 -20.19
N TYR A 337 16.90 -1.21 -20.15
CA TYR A 337 15.99 -1.81 -19.16
C TYR A 337 16.58 -1.66 -17.76
N PRO A 338 15.76 -1.43 -16.72
CA PRO A 338 16.23 -1.46 -15.35
C PRO A 338 16.79 -2.84 -14.98
N ALA A 339 17.80 -2.83 -14.12
CA ALA A 339 18.37 -4.04 -13.54
C ALA A 339 18.45 -3.87 -12.02
N LEU A 340 18.32 -4.95 -11.25
CA LEU A 340 18.64 -4.88 -9.82
C LEU A 340 20.12 -4.59 -9.65
N ALA A 341 20.46 -3.50 -8.95
CA ALA A 341 21.83 -2.97 -8.85
C ALA A 341 22.82 -4.01 -8.29
N GLN A 342 22.36 -4.94 -7.45
CA GLN A 342 23.16 -6.03 -6.88
C GLN A 342 23.54 -7.12 -7.90
N PHE A 343 22.77 -7.25 -8.99
CA PHE A 343 22.98 -8.25 -10.05
C PHE A 343 23.33 -7.63 -11.40
N ALA A 344 23.24 -6.30 -11.54
CA ALA A 344 23.62 -5.58 -12.72
C ALA A 344 25.13 -5.69 -12.97
N GLY A 345 25.53 -6.07 -14.19
CA GLY A 345 26.92 -6.10 -14.61
C GLY A 345 27.41 -4.70 -15.00
N THR A 346 28.58 -4.28 -14.49
CA THR A 346 29.21 -2.98 -14.82
C THR A 346 30.19 -3.04 -16.00
N SER A 347 30.52 -4.24 -16.51
CA SER A 347 31.34 -4.41 -17.71
C SER A 347 30.86 -5.58 -18.57
N GLN A 348 30.52 -5.29 -19.83
CA GLN A 348 30.29 -6.27 -20.90
C GLN A 348 31.59 -6.91 -21.40
N ASP A 349 32.50 -7.32 -20.51
CA ASP A 349 33.67 -8.08 -20.96
C ASP A 349 33.22 -9.50 -21.32
N PHE A 350 32.72 -9.67 -22.54
CA PHE A 350 32.38 -10.97 -23.10
C PHE A 350 33.55 -11.56 -23.90
N THR A 351 34.79 -11.19 -23.60
CA THR A 351 35.94 -11.62 -24.40
C THR A 351 36.09 -13.15 -24.37
N ALA A 352 35.90 -13.79 -23.21
CA ALA A 352 36.00 -15.24 -23.11
C ALA A 352 34.83 -15.91 -23.86
N LEU A 353 33.61 -15.41 -23.68
CA LEU A 353 32.43 -15.91 -24.36
C LEU A 353 32.53 -15.75 -25.90
N LYS A 354 32.94 -14.58 -26.40
CA LYS A 354 33.15 -14.33 -27.84
C LYS A 354 34.22 -15.26 -28.44
N ALA A 355 35.31 -15.47 -27.71
CA ALA A 355 36.34 -16.41 -28.12
C ALA A 355 35.82 -17.86 -28.15
N LEU A 356 34.98 -18.24 -27.18
CA LEU A 356 34.38 -19.57 -27.15
C LEU A 356 33.33 -19.76 -28.25
N ILE A 357 32.49 -18.76 -28.52
CA ILE A 357 31.55 -18.75 -29.66
C ILE A 357 32.30 -18.93 -30.97
N ALA A 358 33.42 -18.21 -31.17
CA ALA A 358 34.24 -18.37 -32.36
C ALA A 358 34.76 -19.81 -32.51
N LYS A 359 35.29 -20.41 -31.43
CA LYS A 359 35.74 -21.81 -31.42
C LYS A 359 34.59 -22.79 -31.66
N ALA A 360 33.44 -22.58 -31.04
CA ALA A 360 32.26 -23.42 -31.22
C ALA A 360 31.76 -23.38 -32.67
N LYS A 361 31.77 -22.20 -33.31
CA LYS A 361 31.40 -22.02 -34.73
C LYS A 361 32.40 -22.63 -35.72
N GLU A 362 33.65 -22.82 -35.32
CA GLU A 362 34.63 -23.56 -36.12
C GLU A 362 34.31 -25.07 -36.16
N ILE A 363 33.53 -25.58 -35.19
CA ILE A 363 33.04 -26.95 -35.21
C ILE A 363 31.96 -27.05 -36.29
N LYS A 364 32.32 -27.67 -37.41
CA LYS A 364 31.43 -27.97 -38.52
C LYS A 364 30.98 -29.42 -38.46
N ASN A 365 29.80 -29.69 -39.03
CA ASN A 365 29.31 -31.05 -39.26
C ASN A 365 29.10 -31.37 -40.75
N ASP A 366 29.76 -30.61 -41.64
CA ASP A 366 29.65 -30.76 -43.10
C ASP A 366 30.08 -32.16 -43.58
N ASP A 367 31.03 -32.79 -42.86
CA ASP A 367 31.53 -34.15 -43.14
C ASP A 367 30.76 -35.24 -42.35
N GLY A 368 29.70 -34.86 -41.62
CA GLY A 368 28.98 -35.76 -40.72
C GLY A 368 29.88 -36.31 -39.61
N LYS A 369 30.80 -35.50 -39.08
CA LYS A 369 31.75 -35.90 -38.03
C LYS A 369 31.08 -36.14 -36.67
N TYR A 370 29.97 -35.46 -36.40
CA TYR A 370 29.21 -35.54 -35.15
C TYR A 370 27.77 -35.97 -35.41
N THR A 371 27.10 -36.57 -34.42
CA THR A 371 25.68 -36.94 -34.57
C THR A 371 24.81 -35.70 -34.79
N PRO A 372 23.75 -35.76 -35.61
CA PRO A 372 22.87 -34.62 -35.85
C PRO A 372 22.32 -33.99 -34.57
N VAL A 373 22.00 -34.81 -33.57
CA VAL A 373 21.45 -34.36 -32.27
C VAL A 373 22.50 -33.60 -31.47
N SER A 374 23.68 -34.19 -31.21
CA SER A 374 24.71 -33.50 -30.41
C SER A 374 25.21 -32.22 -31.10
N PHE A 375 25.23 -32.20 -32.43
CA PHE A 375 25.58 -31.01 -33.19
C PHE A 375 24.49 -29.94 -33.12
N GLN A 376 23.21 -30.32 -33.16
CA GLN A 376 22.11 -29.37 -32.97
C GLN A 376 22.15 -28.74 -31.57
N THR A 377 22.41 -29.53 -30.52
CA THR A 377 22.60 -29.00 -29.15
C THR A 377 23.72 -27.95 -29.10
N LEU A 378 24.84 -28.18 -29.81
CA LEU A 378 25.89 -27.17 -29.95
C LEU A 378 25.39 -25.92 -30.70
N GLN A 379 24.65 -26.08 -31.80
CA GLN A 379 24.12 -24.93 -32.55
C GLN A 379 23.17 -24.08 -31.70
N ASP A 380 22.34 -24.71 -30.88
CA ASP A 380 21.41 -24.03 -29.98
C ASP A 380 22.18 -23.29 -28.87
N ALA A 381 23.21 -23.92 -28.28
CA ALA A 381 24.08 -23.28 -27.30
C ALA A 381 24.87 -22.10 -27.89
N ILE A 382 25.32 -22.21 -29.15
CA ILE A 382 25.94 -21.09 -29.89
C ILE A 382 24.94 -19.94 -30.05
N ALA A 383 23.72 -20.24 -30.51
CA ALA A 383 22.69 -19.22 -30.71
C ALA A 383 22.34 -18.49 -29.41
N ASN A 384 22.21 -19.23 -28.30
CA ASN A 384 21.97 -18.66 -26.97
C ASN A 384 23.13 -17.80 -26.47
N ALA A 385 24.37 -18.27 -26.63
CA ALA A 385 25.56 -17.53 -26.27
C ALA A 385 25.69 -16.22 -27.09
N GLU A 386 25.36 -16.25 -28.39
CA GLU A 386 25.35 -15.06 -29.24
C GLU A 386 24.25 -14.07 -28.85
N LYS A 387 23.06 -14.57 -28.54
CA LYS A 387 21.94 -13.75 -28.08
C LYS A 387 22.31 -13.00 -26.79
N ALA A 388 23.00 -13.68 -25.87
CA ALA A 388 23.46 -13.11 -24.61
C ALA A 388 24.44 -11.93 -24.78
N LEU A 389 25.19 -11.87 -25.89
CA LEU A 389 26.07 -10.72 -26.19
C LEU A 389 25.30 -9.41 -26.42
N THR A 390 24.02 -9.52 -26.76
CA THR A 390 23.12 -8.39 -27.04
C THR A 390 21.94 -8.32 -26.05
N ALA A 391 21.94 -9.18 -25.02
CA ALA A 391 20.88 -9.21 -24.03
C ALA A 391 20.94 -7.96 -23.16
N GLU A 392 19.77 -7.37 -22.90
CA GLU A 392 19.61 -6.25 -21.99
C GLU A 392 18.47 -6.57 -21.01
N PRO A 393 18.64 -6.30 -19.70
CA PRO A 393 19.87 -5.86 -19.04
C PRO A 393 20.91 -6.97 -18.91
N VAL A 394 22.20 -6.61 -18.83
CA VAL A 394 23.28 -7.59 -18.59
C VAL A 394 23.41 -7.88 -17.11
N LEU A 395 23.29 -9.16 -16.73
CA LEU A 395 23.53 -9.63 -15.37
C LEU A 395 25.01 -9.95 -15.19
N LYS A 396 25.53 -9.80 -13.97
CA LYS A 396 26.95 -9.95 -13.65
C LYS A 396 27.53 -11.35 -13.97
N ASP A 397 26.69 -12.39 -13.97
CA ASP A 397 27.10 -13.79 -14.21
C ASP A 397 26.78 -14.28 -15.64
N THR A 398 26.23 -13.41 -16.50
CA THR A 398 25.82 -13.78 -17.86
C THR A 398 26.99 -14.39 -18.67
N GLU A 399 28.20 -13.81 -18.59
CA GLU A 399 29.35 -14.37 -19.32
C GLU A 399 29.70 -15.78 -18.83
N TYR A 400 29.77 -15.98 -17.51
CA TYR A 400 30.09 -17.27 -16.90
C TYR A 400 29.06 -18.35 -17.28
N ILE A 401 27.77 -18.05 -17.10
CA ILE A 401 26.67 -18.99 -17.40
C ILE A 401 26.72 -19.44 -18.86
N GLN A 402 26.84 -18.49 -19.79
CA GLN A 402 26.81 -18.81 -21.22
C GLN A 402 28.11 -19.48 -21.68
N THR A 403 29.24 -19.15 -21.07
CA THR A 403 30.51 -19.83 -21.33
C THR A 403 30.44 -21.29 -20.86
N ALA A 404 29.92 -21.55 -19.66
CA ALA A 404 29.76 -22.90 -19.12
C ALA A 404 28.80 -23.75 -19.97
N ALA A 405 27.64 -23.20 -20.33
CA ALA A 405 26.65 -23.88 -21.17
C ALA A 405 27.21 -24.22 -22.56
N LEU A 406 27.87 -23.25 -23.21
CA LEU A 406 28.49 -23.47 -24.52
C LEU A 406 29.63 -24.48 -24.45
N GLN A 407 30.47 -24.42 -23.42
CA GLN A 407 31.57 -25.37 -23.23
C GLN A 407 31.02 -26.79 -23.00
N SER A 408 29.97 -26.93 -22.18
CA SER A 408 29.32 -28.22 -21.96
C SER A 408 28.73 -28.81 -23.25
N ALA A 409 28.11 -27.99 -24.10
CA ALA A 409 27.61 -28.43 -25.40
C ALA A 409 28.74 -28.86 -26.36
N MET A 410 29.88 -28.16 -26.33
CA MET A 410 31.08 -28.55 -27.09
C MET A 410 31.67 -29.88 -26.59
N ASP A 411 31.74 -30.06 -25.27
CA ASP A 411 32.30 -31.27 -24.64
C ASP A 411 31.39 -32.49 -24.84
N SER A 412 30.08 -32.26 -25.00
CA SER A 412 29.05 -33.29 -25.18
C SER A 412 28.83 -33.70 -26.64
N LEU A 413 29.66 -33.23 -27.58
CA LEU A 413 29.61 -33.64 -28.98
C LEU A 413 29.94 -35.13 -29.13
N VAL A 414 29.05 -35.87 -29.81
CA VAL A 414 29.20 -37.31 -30.02
C VAL A 414 29.75 -37.57 -31.42
N LEU A 415 30.88 -38.27 -31.54
CA LEU A 415 31.49 -38.63 -32.83
C LEU A 415 30.60 -39.59 -33.63
N PHE A 416 30.37 -39.25 -34.90
CA PHE A 416 29.61 -40.07 -35.84
C PHE A 416 30.30 -41.41 -36.14
N SER A 417 31.63 -41.54 -36.05
CA SER A 417 32.32 -42.80 -36.31
C SER A 417 31.94 -43.91 -35.32
N GLU A 418 31.74 -43.56 -34.06
CA GLU A 418 31.35 -44.51 -33.01
C GLU A 418 29.87 -44.89 -33.14
N TRP A 419 29.02 -43.91 -33.42
CA TRP A 419 27.60 -44.13 -33.72
C TRP A 419 27.39 -44.92 -35.02
N LYS A 420 28.12 -44.60 -36.09
CA LYS A 420 28.12 -45.32 -37.37
C LYS A 420 28.56 -46.76 -37.18
N THR A 421 29.60 -47.03 -36.38
CA THR A 421 30.03 -48.40 -36.09
C THR A 421 28.94 -49.19 -35.36
N ALA A 422 28.27 -48.57 -34.39
CA ALA A 422 27.15 -49.20 -33.69
C ALA A 422 25.96 -49.48 -34.63
N VAL A 423 25.61 -48.52 -35.49
CA VAL A 423 24.54 -48.67 -36.51
C VAL A 423 24.90 -49.74 -37.54
N GLU A 424 26.13 -49.76 -38.06
CA GLU A 424 26.61 -50.80 -38.99
C GLU A 424 26.59 -52.18 -38.33
N THR A 425 26.89 -52.26 -37.03
CA THR A 425 26.77 -53.50 -36.25
C THR A 425 25.32 -53.95 -36.13
N LEU A 426 24.39 -53.03 -35.86
CA LEU A 426 22.95 -53.31 -35.81
C LEU A 426 22.40 -53.73 -37.17
N GLU A 427 22.77 -53.03 -38.24
CA GLU A 427 22.36 -53.35 -39.61
C GLU A 427 22.96 -54.70 -40.07
N GLN A 428 24.19 -55.02 -39.68
CA GLN A 428 24.79 -56.33 -39.95
C GLN A 428 24.11 -57.45 -39.14
N ALA A 429 23.73 -57.22 -37.89
CA ALA A 429 22.96 -58.18 -37.10
C ALA A 429 21.57 -58.42 -37.73
N LEU A 430 20.90 -57.36 -38.19
CA LEU A 430 19.64 -57.45 -38.93
C LEU A 430 19.78 -58.21 -40.25
N LYS A 431 20.87 -57.98 -40.99
CA LYS A 431 21.16 -58.71 -42.24
C LYS A 431 21.49 -60.18 -41.99
N ASN A 432 22.24 -60.48 -40.92
CA ASN A 432 22.50 -61.86 -40.53
C ASN A 432 21.19 -62.57 -40.16
N ALA A 433 20.25 -61.87 -39.50
CA ALA A 433 18.95 -62.42 -39.18
C ALA A 433 18.15 -62.85 -40.43
N GLU A 434 18.36 -62.21 -41.59
CA GLU A 434 17.73 -62.62 -42.86
C GLU A 434 18.23 -63.98 -43.38
N THR A 435 19.38 -64.48 -42.91
CA THR A 435 19.91 -65.79 -43.34
C THR A 435 19.32 -66.96 -42.55
N VAL A 436 18.46 -66.69 -41.56
CA VAL A 436 17.70 -67.73 -40.87
C VAL A 436 16.69 -68.33 -41.85
N SER A 437 16.77 -69.65 -42.05
CA SER A 437 15.94 -70.35 -43.03
C SER A 437 14.48 -70.38 -42.60
N ASP A 438 13.58 -69.89 -43.44
CA ASP A 438 12.12 -69.99 -43.24
C ASP A 438 11.57 -71.40 -43.51
N THR A 439 12.37 -72.29 -44.07
CA THR A 439 11.99 -73.69 -44.36
C THR A 439 12.32 -74.67 -43.25
N ILE A 440 13.14 -74.27 -42.27
CA ILE A 440 13.45 -75.08 -41.09
C ILE A 440 12.45 -74.71 -39.99
N VAL A 441 11.76 -75.71 -39.45
CA VAL A 441 10.89 -75.50 -38.28
C VAL A 441 11.77 -75.52 -37.04
N TYR A 442 12.06 -74.36 -36.47
CA TYR A 442 12.76 -74.23 -35.20
C TYR A 442 11.82 -74.45 -34.02
N THR A 443 12.38 -74.72 -32.83
CA THR A 443 11.60 -74.79 -31.60
C THR A 443 10.90 -73.45 -31.35
N SER A 444 9.65 -73.48 -30.91
CA SER A 444 8.83 -72.27 -30.71
C SER A 444 9.50 -71.28 -29.74
N SER A 445 10.20 -71.80 -28.74
CA SER A 445 10.92 -71.02 -27.73
C SER A 445 12.11 -70.26 -28.32
N SER A 446 12.89 -70.91 -29.17
CA SER A 446 14.06 -70.27 -29.80
C SER A 446 13.63 -69.30 -30.90
N GLN A 447 12.61 -69.64 -31.70
CA GLN A 447 12.06 -68.75 -32.73
C GLN A 447 11.46 -67.47 -32.13
N LYS A 448 10.67 -67.57 -31.05
CA LYS A 448 10.07 -66.39 -30.41
C LYS A 448 11.13 -65.42 -29.84
N ALA A 449 12.16 -65.95 -29.19
CA ALA A 449 13.24 -65.13 -28.67
C ALA A 449 13.97 -64.39 -29.81
N PHE A 450 14.17 -65.06 -30.94
CA PHE A 450 14.74 -64.46 -32.15
C PHE A 450 13.83 -63.38 -32.75
N ASP A 451 12.53 -63.64 -32.91
CA ASP A 451 11.58 -62.68 -33.48
C ASP A 451 11.46 -61.39 -32.62
N GLN A 452 11.44 -61.53 -31.30
CA GLN A 452 11.39 -60.38 -30.37
C GLN A 452 12.66 -59.54 -30.42
N ALA A 453 13.82 -60.19 -30.47
CA ALA A 453 15.09 -59.50 -30.61
C ALA A 453 15.18 -58.81 -32.00
N LEU A 454 14.63 -59.44 -33.05
CA LEU A 454 14.59 -58.90 -34.41
C LEU A 454 13.68 -57.67 -34.50
N GLU A 455 12.51 -57.69 -33.88
CA GLU A 455 11.60 -56.54 -33.82
C GLU A 455 12.21 -55.37 -33.05
N SER A 456 12.82 -55.65 -31.88
CA SER A 456 13.52 -54.65 -31.08
C SER A 456 14.67 -54.01 -31.86
N ALA A 457 15.47 -54.82 -32.57
CA ALA A 457 16.55 -54.34 -33.42
C ALA A 457 16.04 -53.53 -34.63
N ARG A 458 14.91 -53.91 -35.25
CA ARG A 458 14.29 -53.15 -36.35
C ARG A 458 13.78 -51.79 -35.90
N LYS A 459 13.11 -51.72 -34.75
CA LYS A 459 12.66 -50.45 -34.16
C LYS A 459 13.84 -49.55 -33.83
N MET A 460 14.87 -50.11 -33.19
CA MET A 460 16.11 -49.39 -32.91
C MET A 460 16.78 -48.88 -34.18
N SER A 461 16.72 -49.63 -35.29
CA SER A 461 17.26 -49.20 -36.59
C SER A 461 16.45 -48.07 -37.25
N ALA A 462 15.13 -48.01 -37.01
CA ALA A 462 14.28 -46.90 -37.45
C ALA A 462 14.54 -45.63 -36.63
N ASP A 463 14.69 -45.77 -35.31
CA ASP A 463 14.89 -44.65 -34.37
C ASP A 463 16.37 -44.33 -34.09
N LYS A 464 17.30 -44.94 -34.83
CA LYS A 464 18.76 -44.86 -34.58
C LYS A 464 19.32 -43.44 -34.46
N ASN A 465 18.68 -42.46 -35.11
CA ASN A 465 19.09 -41.05 -35.06
C ASN A 465 18.75 -40.37 -33.71
N LYS A 466 17.93 -41.00 -32.87
CA LYS A 466 17.49 -40.52 -31.56
C LYS A 466 18.04 -41.36 -30.40
N ALA A 467 18.65 -42.51 -30.68
CA ALA A 467 19.13 -43.47 -29.70
C ALA A 467 20.63 -43.30 -29.41
N SER A 468 21.04 -43.62 -28.18
CA SER A 468 22.44 -43.63 -27.79
C SER A 468 23.20 -44.82 -28.40
N ILE A 469 24.53 -44.69 -28.50
CA ILE A 469 25.42 -45.75 -28.99
C ILE A 469 25.23 -47.07 -28.21
N LYS A 470 25.02 -46.96 -26.89
CA LYS A 470 24.83 -48.11 -26.01
C LYS A 470 23.54 -48.86 -26.36
N GLU A 471 22.43 -48.14 -26.53
CA GLU A 471 21.12 -48.73 -26.86
C GLU A 471 21.14 -49.45 -28.22
N ILE A 472 21.83 -48.86 -29.20
CA ILE A 472 22.00 -49.45 -30.55
C ILE A 472 22.83 -50.74 -30.47
N THR A 473 23.92 -50.72 -29.70
CA THR A 473 24.83 -51.87 -29.55
C THR A 473 24.18 -53.03 -28.79
N ASP A 474 23.44 -52.73 -27.72
CA ASP A 474 22.72 -53.73 -26.92
C ASP A 474 21.65 -54.43 -27.78
N ALA A 475 20.91 -53.68 -28.61
CA ALA A 475 19.92 -54.24 -29.53
C ALA A 475 20.55 -55.18 -30.57
N ALA A 476 21.72 -54.82 -31.13
CA ALA A 476 22.44 -55.65 -32.08
C ALA A 476 22.97 -56.96 -31.46
N GLY A 477 23.47 -56.88 -30.22
CA GLY A 477 23.99 -58.02 -29.47
C GLY A 477 22.89 -59.04 -29.11
N LEU A 478 21.74 -58.54 -28.65
CA LEU A 478 20.59 -59.40 -28.33
C LEU A 478 20.08 -60.17 -29.55
N LEU A 479 19.98 -59.53 -30.71
CA LEU A 479 19.57 -60.19 -31.95
C LEU A 479 20.56 -61.28 -32.38
N SER A 480 21.86 -60.97 -32.36
CA SER A 480 22.90 -61.92 -32.77
C SER A 480 22.94 -63.17 -31.88
N GLU A 481 22.76 -63.00 -30.58
CA GLU A 481 22.72 -64.12 -29.63
C GLU A 481 21.44 -64.94 -29.80
N ALA A 482 20.29 -64.30 -30.00
CA ALA A 482 19.03 -65.00 -30.25
C ALA A 482 19.10 -65.83 -31.56
N GLN A 483 19.74 -65.30 -32.60
CA GLN A 483 19.94 -66.02 -33.86
C GLN A 483 20.77 -67.29 -33.70
N LYS A 484 21.87 -67.20 -32.94
CA LYS A 484 22.78 -68.32 -32.69
C LYS A 484 22.10 -69.45 -31.92
N ASN A 485 21.11 -69.12 -31.10
CA ASN A 485 20.41 -70.04 -30.23
C ASN A 485 19.14 -70.65 -30.86
N LEU A 486 18.93 -70.50 -32.18
CA LEU A 486 17.88 -71.18 -32.93
C LEU A 486 18.14 -72.70 -32.99
N THR A 487 17.15 -73.49 -32.60
CA THR A 487 17.25 -74.97 -32.50
C THR A 487 16.25 -75.64 -33.41
N GLU A 488 16.67 -76.56 -34.29
CA GLU A 488 15.78 -77.31 -35.20
C GLU A 488 14.86 -78.25 -34.40
N ASN A 489 13.57 -78.22 -34.72
CA ASN A 489 12.55 -79.01 -34.04
C ASN A 489 12.41 -80.42 -34.67
N ALA A 490 12.02 -81.39 -33.86
CA ALA A 490 11.69 -82.75 -34.29
C ALA A 490 10.49 -82.79 -35.25
N ASP A 491 10.41 -83.81 -36.10
CA ASP A 491 9.25 -84.11 -36.95
C ASP A 491 8.09 -84.61 -36.06
N THR A 492 7.03 -83.82 -36.02
CA THR A 492 5.90 -84.07 -35.12
C THR A 492 4.76 -84.82 -35.80
N THR A 493 4.89 -85.19 -37.07
CA THR A 493 3.80 -85.75 -37.90
C THR A 493 3.23 -87.03 -37.28
N LYS A 494 4.09 -87.96 -36.86
CA LYS A 494 3.66 -89.25 -36.29
C LYS A 494 3.04 -89.09 -34.91
N TYR A 495 3.64 -88.24 -34.06
CA TYR A 495 3.06 -87.87 -32.77
C TYR A 495 1.65 -87.33 -32.94
N TYR A 496 1.44 -86.38 -33.85
CA TYR A 496 0.13 -85.76 -34.04
C TYR A 496 -0.89 -86.67 -34.75
N SER A 497 -0.47 -87.69 -35.48
CA SER A 497 -1.39 -88.65 -36.14
C SER A 497 -2.27 -89.45 -35.18
N VAL A 498 -1.85 -89.61 -33.92
CA VAL A 498 -2.61 -90.31 -32.87
C VAL A 498 -3.19 -89.36 -31.82
N LYS A 499 -2.84 -88.08 -31.86
CA LYS A 499 -3.27 -87.07 -30.87
C LYS A 499 -4.78 -86.95 -30.78
N ASP A 500 -5.46 -86.98 -31.93
CA ASP A 500 -6.92 -86.81 -31.96
C ASP A 500 -7.65 -88.02 -31.36
N LYS A 501 -6.97 -89.16 -31.25
CA LYS A 501 -7.47 -90.35 -30.54
C LYS A 501 -7.00 -90.38 -29.08
N ALA A 502 -6.06 -89.52 -28.68
CA ALA A 502 -5.59 -89.41 -27.31
C ALA A 502 -6.68 -88.80 -26.44
N ILE A 503 -7.35 -89.62 -25.64
CA ILE A 503 -8.23 -89.14 -24.58
C ILE A 503 -7.37 -88.58 -23.47
N ARG A 504 -7.42 -87.26 -23.30
CA ARG A 504 -6.55 -86.51 -22.39
C ARG A 504 -7.04 -86.42 -20.97
N ASP A 505 -8.35 -86.32 -20.84
CA ASP A 505 -8.94 -85.96 -19.57
C ASP A 505 -8.79 -87.15 -18.65
N THR A 506 -8.33 -86.95 -17.41
CA THR A 506 -8.57 -87.93 -16.36
C THR A 506 -10.04 -88.38 -16.47
N ASN A 507 -10.36 -89.63 -16.13
CA ASN A 507 -11.75 -90.12 -16.07
C ASN A 507 -12.54 -89.47 -14.93
N ARG A 508 -12.45 -88.15 -14.87
CA ARG A 508 -12.90 -87.23 -13.86
C ARG A 508 -14.42 -87.15 -13.89
N ASP A 509 -14.98 -87.31 -15.08
CA ASP A 509 -16.43 -87.33 -15.30
C ASP A 509 -16.95 -88.76 -15.42
N TYR A 510 -16.09 -89.77 -15.21
CA TYR A 510 -16.43 -91.19 -15.34
C TYR A 510 -17.03 -91.51 -16.71
N VAL A 511 -16.61 -90.85 -17.80
CA VAL A 511 -17.13 -91.11 -19.16
C VAL A 511 -16.96 -92.58 -19.55
N TYR A 512 -15.87 -93.18 -19.06
CA TYR A 512 -15.61 -94.60 -19.16
C TYR A 512 -15.64 -95.24 -17.77
N THR A 513 -15.93 -96.53 -17.68
CA THR A 513 -15.92 -97.22 -16.39
C THR A 513 -14.52 -97.16 -15.79
N SER A 514 -14.43 -96.99 -14.47
CA SER A 514 -13.15 -96.78 -13.78
C SER A 514 -12.16 -97.91 -14.09
N ASP A 515 -12.66 -99.14 -14.14
CA ASP A 515 -11.88 -100.35 -14.47
C ASP A 515 -11.26 -100.34 -15.88
N SER A 516 -11.94 -99.73 -16.85
CA SER A 516 -11.43 -99.62 -18.23
C SER A 516 -10.43 -98.47 -18.38
N TRP A 517 -10.64 -97.39 -17.62
CA TRP A 517 -9.78 -96.21 -17.61
C TRP A 517 -8.43 -96.42 -16.94
N GLU A 518 -8.39 -97.11 -15.80
CA GLU A 518 -7.14 -97.38 -15.05
C GLU A 518 -6.09 -98.10 -15.91
N LYS A 519 -6.52 -98.85 -16.92
CA LYS A 519 -5.65 -99.53 -17.89
C LYS A 519 -5.11 -98.60 -18.98
N TYR A 520 -5.91 -97.61 -19.41
CA TYR A 520 -5.58 -96.69 -20.50
C TYR A 520 -4.66 -95.52 -20.05
N TYR A 521 -4.95 -94.94 -18.88
CA TYR A 521 -4.35 -93.68 -18.44
C TYR A 521 -2.80 -93.67 -18.32
N PRO A 522 -2.14 -94.72 -17.79
CA PRO A 522 -0.68 -94.73 -17.70
C PRO A 522 0.01 -94.60 -19.07
N VAL A 523 -0.59 -95.13 -20.14
CA VAL A 523 -0.04 -95.06 -21.50
C VAL A 523 -0.20 -93.66 -22.09
N TYR A 524 -1.36 -93.03 -21.87
CA TYR A 524 -1.62 -91.64 -22.25
C TYR A 524 -0.66 -90.64 -21.58
N MET A 525 -0.38 -90.82 -20.28
CA MET A 525 0.50 -89.91 -19.53
C MET A 525 1.92 -89.84 -20.12
N VAL A 526 2.46 -90.98 -20.56
CA VAL A 526 3.76 -91.03 -21.22
C VAL A 526 3.73 -90.24 -22.54
N TYR A 527 2.71 -90.44 -23.36
CA TYR A 527 2.52 -89.71 -24.62
C TYR A 527 2.36 -88.19 -24.44
N ASN A 528 1.54 -87.75 -23.49
CA ASN A 528 1.28 -86.33 -23.26
C ASN A 528 2.43 -85.58 -22.58
N SER A 529 3.36 -86.28 -21.92
CA SER A 529 4.51 -85.64 -21.25
C SER A 529 5.54 -85.06 -22.23
N LEU A 530 5.46 -85.40 -23.52
CA LEU A 530 6.35 -84.92 -24.56
C LEU A 530 5.85 -83.58 -25.13
N ILE A 531 6.76 -82.62 -25.41
CA ILE A 531 6.42 -81.28 -25.92
C ILE A 531 6.87 -81.16 -27.39
N PRO A 532 6.05 -81.57 -28.37
CA PRO A 532 6.54 -81.83 -29.73
C PRO A 532 7.06 -80.59 -30.46
N LYS A 533 6.48 -79.42 -30.18
CA LYS A 533 6.82 -78.13 -30.82
C LYS A 533 8.10 -77.45 -30.31
N ASP A 534 8.67 -77.99 -29.23
CA ASP A 534 9.91 -77.53 -28.62
C ASP A 534 10.87 -78.72 -28.39
N THR A 535 10.62 -79.86 -29.03
CA THR A 535 11.47 -81.05 -28.92
C THR A 535 12.61 -80.91 -29.92
N PRO A 536 13.88 -80.84 -29.48
CA PRO A 536 15.01 -80.81 -30.39
C PRO A 536 15.03 -82.06 -31.28
N LYS A 537 15.42 -81.90 -32.55
CA LYS A 537 15.44 -82.97 -33.54
C LYS A 537 16.22 -84.21 -33.10
N GLU A 538 17.20 -84.07 -32.22
CA GLU A 538 17.98 -85.17 -31.64
C GLU A 538 17.11 -86.15 -30.81
N GLU A 539 15.91 -85.74 -30.38
CA GLU A 539 15.01 -86.53 -29.53
C GLU A 539 13.84 -87.22 -30.28
N GLN A 540 13.85 -87.22 -31.62
CA GLN A 540 12.76 -87.76 -32.48
C GLN A 540 12.18 -89.11 -32.03
N LYS A 541 13.04 -90.05 -31.61
CA LYS A 541 12.63 -91.41 -31.26
C LYS A 541 11.62 -91.46 -30.10
N LYS A 542 11.69 -90.52 -29.15
CA LYS A 542 10.77 -90.49 -28.01
C LYS A 542 9.32 -90.19 -28.44
N LEU A 543 9.16 -89.31 -29.42
CA LEU A 543 7.85 -88.93 -29.97
C LEU A 543 7.19 -90.09 -30.72
N ASP A 544 7.97 -90.84 -31.50
CA ASP A 544 7.47 -91.95 -32.31
C ASP A 544 6.99 -93.14 -31.45
N ASP A 545 7.79 -93.54 -30.45
CA ASP A 545 7.48 -94.69 -29.57
C ASP A 545 6.24 -94.40 -28.71
N ALA A 546 6.06 -93.16 -28.27
CA ALA A 546 4.90 -92.78 -27.47
C ALA A 546 3.59 -92.80 -28.28
N ALA A 547 3.66 -92.44 -29.57
CA ALA A 547 2.49 -92.40 -30.44
C ALA A 547 1.91 -93.80 -30.69
N GLU A 548 2.76 -94.80 -30.90
CA GLU A 548 2.33 -96.17 -31.17
C GLU A 548 1.63 -96.81 -29.97
N ASN A 549 2.20 -96.67 -28.77
CA ASN A 549 1.65 -97.26 -27.56
C ASN A 549 0.25 -96.72 -27.23
N LEU A 550 0.01 -95.43 -27.45
CA LEU A 550 -1.28 -94.80 -27.19
C LEU A 550 -2.39 -95.34 -28.11
N ALA A 551 -2.08 -95.62 -29.37
CA ALA A 551 -3.06 -96.10 -30.35
C ALA A 551 -3.67 -97.45 -29.95
N GLU A 552 -2.89 -98.31 -29.30
CA GLU A 552 -3.35 -99.62 -28.81
C GLU A 552 -4.23 -99.48 -27.56
N ALA A 553 -3.80 -98.67 -26.59
CA ALA A 553 -4.48 -98.49 -25.31
C ALA A 553 -5.94 -98.00 -25.48
N TYR A 554 -6.22 -97.21 -26.51
CA TYR A 554 -7.56 -96.67 -26.78
C TYR A 554 -8.65 -97.75 -26.92
N THR A 555 -8.28 -98.95 -27.36
CA THR A 555 -9.24 -100.06 -27.58
C THR A 555 -9.79 -100.68 -26.29
N TRP A 556 -9.28 -100.28 -25.11
CA TRP A 556 -9.64 -100.88 -23.82
C TRP A 556 -10.80 -100.20 -23.07
N LEU A 557 -11.29 -99.06 -23.54
CA LEU A 557 -12.25 -98.20 -22.84
C LEU A 557 -13.73 -98.62 -23.01
N VAL A 558 -14.53 -98.59 -21.93
CA VAL A 558 -15.98 -98.93 -21.89
C VAL A 558 -16.79 -97.75 -21.34
N LYS A 559 -17.89 -97.30 -21.98
CA LYS A 559 -18.64 -96.10 -21.57
C LYS A 559 -19.54 -96.31 -20.33
N ASN A 560 -19.52 -95.36 -19.41
CA ASN A 560 -20.36 -95.32 -18.19
C ASN A 560 -21.63 -94.47 -18.42
N ALA A 561 -22.62 -94.60 -17.55
CA ALA A 561 -23.76 -93.68 -17.48
C ALA A 561 -23.33 -92.30 -16.95
N ASP A 562 -24.03 -91.27 -17.40
CA ASP A 562 -23.86 -89.87 -17.03
C ASP A 562 -24.56 -89.57 -15.69
N PHE A 563 -23.76 -89.42 -14.64
CA PHE A 563 -24.22 -89.03 -13.30
C PHE A 563 -24.09 -87.54 -13.04
N THR A 564 -23.80 -86.72 -14.06
CA THR A 564 -23.47 -85.30 -13.86
C THR A 564 -24.60 -84.55 -13.15
N ALA A 565 -25.82 -84.68 -13.66
CA ALA A 565 -26.99 -84.05 -13.05
C ALA A 565 -27.29 -84.64 -11.64
N MET A 566 -27.18 -85.96 -11.49
CA MET A 566 -27.40 -86.62 -10.19
C MET A 566 -26.39 -86.17 -9.12
N ARG A 567 -25.09 -86.10 -9.46
CA ARG A 567 -24.04 -85.66 -8.53
C ARG A 567 -24.25 -84.21 -8.14
N ALA A 568 -24.62 -83.36 -9.10
CA ALA A 568 -24.98 -81.98 -8.81
C ALA A 568 -26.16 -81.92 -7.83
N ALA A 569 -27.23 -82.67 -8.08
CA ALA A 569 -28.40 -82.71 -7.22
C ALA A 569 -28.10 -83.31 -5.82
N ILE A 570 -27.26 -84.34 -5.72
CA ILE A 570 -26.82 -84.95 -4.44
C ILE A 570 -25.97 -83.97 -3.64
N VAL A 571 -25.02 -83.30 -4.28
CA VAL A 571 -24.17 -82.30 -3.62
C VAL A 571 -25.03 -81.12 -3.19
N ASP A 572 -25.87 -80.60 -4.07
CA ASP A 572 -26.77 -79.48 -3.77
C ASP A 572 -27.71 -79.81 -2.61
N ALA A 573 -28.24 -81.03 -2.57
CA ALA A 573 -29.07 -81.48 -1.46
C ALA A 573 -28.28 -81.74 -0.17
N GLY A 574 -27.07 -82.32 -0.27
CA GLY A 574 -26.21 -82.63 0.87
C GLY A 574 -25.47 -81.42 1.46
N MET A 575 -25.44 -80.30 0.73
CA MET A 575 -24.95 -79.01 1.22
C MET A 575 -25.94 -78.30 2.14
N GLN A 576 -27.19 -78.75 2.17
CA GLN A 576 -28.21 -78.23 3.05
C GLN A 576 -28.07 -78.86 4.44
N ASP A 577 -28.34 -78.10 5.51
CA ASP A 577 -28.28 -78.58 6.88
C ASP A 577 -29.68 -78.70 7.47
N GLU A 578 -29.98 -79.82 8.15
CA GLU A 578 -31.28 -80.06 8.79
C GLU A 578 -31.66 -78.94 9.77
N GLU A 579 -30.67 -78.35 10.43
CA GLU A 579 -30.88 -77.29 11.41
C GLU A 579 -31.38 -75.98 10.77
N ASP A 580 -31.06 -75.76 9.50
CA ASP A 580 -31.33 -74.51 8.77
C ASP A 580 -32.73 -74.47 8.16
N TYR A 581 -33.37 -75.62 7.94
CA TYR A 581 -34.62 -75.73 7.19
C TYR A 581 -35.80 -76.20 8.07
N THR A 582 -37.03 -75.94 7.63
CA THR A 582 -38.20 -76.41 8.38
C THR A 582 -38.36 -77.93 8.26
N ALA A 583 -38.75 -78.57 9.36
CA ALA A 583 -38.85 -80.03 9.44
C ALA A 583 -39.74 -80.65 8.35
N ALA A 584 -40.79 -79.94 7.91
CA ALA A 584 -41.72 -80.42 6.89
C ALA A 584 -41.09 -80.47 5.49
N THR A 585 -40.25 -79.49 5.15
CA THR A 585 -39.61 -79.42 3.82
C THR A 585 -38.35 -80.28 3.76
N TRP A 586 -37.62 -80.37 4.87
CA TRP A 586 -36.41 -81.19 5.02
C TRP A 586 -36.65 -82.69 4.81
N GLU A 587 -37.67 -83.26 5.47
CA GLU A 587 -37.99 -84.70 5.37
C GLU A 587 -38.32 -85.13 3.92
N ALA A 588 -38.90 -84.23 3.11
CA ALA A 588 -39.19 -84.51 1.71
C ALA A 588 -37.92 -84.61 0.85
N GLN A 589 -36.93 -83.76 1.10
CA GLN A 589 -35.65 -83.75 0.38
C GLN A 589 -34.78 -84.95 0.76
N LYS A 590 -34.65 -85.25 2.05
CA LYS A 590 -33.86 -86.38 2.57
C LYS A 590 -34.26 -87.70 1.93
N LYS A 591 -35.57 -87.94 1.79
CA LYS A 591 -36.10 -89.14 1.14
C LYS A 591 -35.69 -89.25 -0.34
N ALA A 592 -35.62 -88.14 -1.07
CA ALA A 592 -35.20 -88.14 -2.47
C ALA A 592 -33.66 -88.32 -2.60
N LEU A 593 -32.90 -87.78 -1.64
CA LEU A 593 -31.44 -87.91 -1.57
C LEU A 593 -31.01 -89.36 -1.35
N ASP A 594 -31.66 -90.06 -0.42
CA ASP A 594 -31.40 -91.48 -0.14
C ASP A 594 -31.65 -92.38 -1.35
N ALA A 595 -32.59 -92.03 -2.23
CA ALA A 595 -32.86 -92.76 -3.46
C ALA A 595 -31.76 -92.55 -4.52
N ALA A 596 -31.25 -91.31 -4.66
CA ALA A 596 -30.17 -91.00 -5.60
C ALA A 596 -28.83 -91.64 -5.18
N ASN A 597 -28.57 -91.79 -3.88
CA ASN A 597 -27.32 -92.35 -3.36
C ASN A 597 -27.15 -93.87 -3.57
N GLN A 598 -28.16 -94.59 -4.08
CA GLN A 598 -28.09 -96.05 -4.26
C GLN A 598 -27.34 -96.50 -5.53
N PHE A 599 -26.98 -95.60 -6.46
CA PHE A 599 -26.30 -95.94 -7.72
C PHE A 599 -24.77 -96.08 -7.57
N ASP A 600 -24.16 -97.10 -8.19
CA ASP A 600 -22.69 -97.21 -8.32
C ASP A 600 -22.17 -96.31 -9.45
N GLN A 601 -21.87 -95.07 -9.10
CA GLN A 601 -21.57 -94.01 -10.07
C GLN A 601 -20.27 -94.23 -10.87
N LYS A 602 -19.43 -95.21 -10.50
CA LYS A 602 -18.10 -95.40 -11.10
C LYS A 602 -18.05 -96.50 -12.16
N ASN A 603 -19.02 -97.40 -12.10
CA ASN A 603 -19.06 -98.63 -12.89
C ASN A 603 -20.47 -98.96 -13.45
N THR A 604 -21.45 -98.06 -13.34
CA THR A 604 -22.76 -98.24 -13.96
C THR A 604 -22.68 -97.95 -15.47
N PRO A 605 -22.86 -98.95 -16.35
CA PRO A 605 -22.75 -98.76 -17.79
C PRO A 605 -23.80 -97.80 -18.35
N VAL A 606 -23.49 -97.17 -19.49
CA VAL A 606 -24.39 -96.19 -20.15
C VAL A 606 -25.81 -96.72 -20.44
N ASP A 607 -26.00 -98.04 -20.49
CA ASP A 607 -27.29 -98.68 -20.72
C ASP A 607 -28.33 -98.46 -19.58
N ASP A 608 -27.91 -97.98 -18.39
CA ASP A 608 -28.79 -97.72 -17.24
C ASP A 608 -29.17 -96.23 -17.04
N GLN A 609 -28.89 -95.34 -18.00
CA GLN A 609 -29.07 -93.88 -17.90
C GLN A 609 -30.48 -93.42 -17.45
N GLU A 610 -31.55 -94.02 -17.98
CA GLU A 610 -32.93 -93.58 -17.72
C GLU A 610 -33.32 -93.65 -16.22
N LYS A 611 -32.73 -94.60 -15.48
CA LYS A 611 -32.95 -94.75 -14.04
C LYS A 611 -32.24 -93.66 -13.24
N VAL A 612 -31.08 -93.19 -13.73
CA VAL A 612 -30.30 -92.11 -13.12
C VAL A 612 -31.05 -90.78 -13.27
N ASP A 613 -31.58 -90.50 -14.45
CA ASP A 613 -32.30 -89.24 -14.71
C ASP A 613 -33.55 -89.11 -13.83
N GLY A 614 -34.34 -90.18 -13.69
CA GLY A 614 -35.57 -90.17 -12.88
C GLY A 614 -35.36 -89.89 -11.39
N ALA A 615 -34.30 -90.45 -10.79
CA ALA A 615 -33.96 -90.18 -9.39
C ALA A 615 -33.39 -88.76 -9.18
N THR A 616 -32.73 -88.20 -10.21
CA THR A 616 -32.20 -86.83 -10.19
C THR A 616 -33.32 -85.79 -10.10
N THR A 617 -34.31 -85.86 -10.99
CA THR A 617 -35.42 -84.89 -11.03
C THR A 617 -36.24 -84.88 -9.73
N ALA A 618 -36.41 -86.05 -9.10
CA ALA A 618 -37.12 -86.15 -7.83
C ALA A 618 -36.37 -85.43 -6.70
N LEU A 619 -35.04 -85.49 -6.68
CA LEU A 619 -34.20 -84.80 -5.72
C LEU A 619 -34.21 -83.28 -5.93
N GLU A 620 -34.01 -82.82 -7.16
CA GLU A 620 -34.03 -81.39 -7.50
C GLU A 620 -35.36 -80.74 -7.10
N THR A 621 -36.49 -81.40 -7.38
CA THR A 621 -37.83 -80.89 -7.05
C THR A 621 -38.03 -80.74 -5.54
N ALA A 622 -37.48 -81.67 -4.74
CA ALA A 622 -37.60 -81.62 -3.29
C ALA A 622 -36.66 -80.57 -2.67
N THR A 623 -35.43 -80.42 -3.21
CA THR A 623 -34.45 -79.42 -2.76
C THR A 623 -34.94 -77.98 -2.96
N VAL A 624 -35.56 -77.66 -4.10
CA VAL A 624 -36.05 -76.30 -4.39
C VAL A 624 -37.20 -75.86 -3.46
N LYS A 625 -37.90 -76.82 -2.84
CA LYS A 625 -39.03 -76.56 -1.94
C LYS A 625 -38.62 -76.48 -0.47
N LEU A 626 -37.32 -76.47 -0.18
CA LEU A 626 -36.83 -76.16 1.15
C LEU A 626 -37.17 -74.73 1.54
N VAL A 627 -37.48 -74.54 2.82
CA VAL A 627 -37.76 -73.23 3.43
C VAL A 627 -36.84 -73.06 4.64
N LEU A 628 -36.00 -72.02 4.63
CA LEU A 628 -35.13 -71.71 5.77
C LEU A 628 -35.95 -71.39 7.01
N LYS A 629 -35.60 -72.02 8.12
CA LYS A 629 -36.18 -71.79 9.45
C LYS A 629 -36.02 -70.33 9.87
N THR A 630 -34.85 -69.76 9.63
CA THR A 630 -34.54 -68.36 9.95
C THR A 630 -35.38 -67.38 9.14
N ASP A 631 -35.56 -67.60 7.84
CA ASP A 631 -36.40 -66.74 6.99
C ASP A 631 -37.88 -66.88 7.35
N TRP A 632 -38.32 -68.09 7.68
CA TRP A 632 -39.67 -68.34 8.18
C TRP A 632 -39.92 -67.63 9.52
N GLU A 633 -38.99 -67.75 10.47
CA GLU A 633 -39.02 -67.02 11.75
C GLU A 633 -38.94 -65.50 11.53
N THR A 634 -38.19 -65.04 10.53
CA THR A 634 -38.07 -63.62 10.16
C THR A 634 -39.37 -63.09 9.59
N LEU A 635 -40.03 -63.83 8.70
CA LEU A 635 -41.35 -63.48 8.18
C LEU A 635 -42.39 -63.43 9.32
N GLN A 636 -42.39 -64.42 10.22
CA GLN A 636 -43.26 -64.42 11.40
C GLN A 636 -42.99 -63.24 12.34
N THR A 637 -41.72 -62.87 12.50
CA THR A 637 -41.30 -61.71 13.30
C THR A 637 -41.72 -60.40 12.65
N ALA A 638 -41.54 -60.24 11.33
CA ALA A 638 -41.97 -59.08 10.56
C ALA A 638 -43.49 -58.89 10.65
N LEU A 639 -44.27 -59.98 10.52
CA LEU A 639 -45.72 -60.01 10.70
C LEU A 639 -46.14 -59.62 12.12
N LYS A 640 -45.43 -60.10 13.14
CA LYS A 640 -45.67 -59.72 14.54
C LYS A 640 -45.37 -58.24 14.81
N ASN A 641 -44.27 -57.72 14.28
CA ASN A 641 -43.91 -56.31 14.40
C ASN A 641 -44.91 -55.42 13.66
N ALA A 642 -45.42 -55.88 12.52
CA ALA A 642 -46.39 -55.14 11.73
C ALA A 642 -47.72 -54.99 12.48
N ALA A 643 -48.16 -56.02 13.20
CA ALA A 643 -49.36 -55.96 14.04
C ALA A 643 -49.28 -54.89 15.15
N ALA A 644 -48.09 -54.62 15.70
CA ALA A 644 -47.89 -53.57 16.71
C ALA A 644 -47.94 -52.15 16.12
N LEU A 645 -47.62 -52.01 14.83
CA LEU A 645 -47.65 -50.74 14.12
C LEU A 645 -49.06 -50.37 13.67
N GLU A 646 -49.92 -51.35 13.31
CA GLU A 646 -51.31 -51.13 12.84
C GLU A 646 -52.14 -50.18 13.74
N ALA A 647 -51.84 -50.05 15.03
CA ALA A 647 -52.51 -49.12 15.95
C ALA A 647 -52.02 -47.65 15.89
N GLN A 648 -51.01 -47.34 15.07
CA GLN A 648 -50.33 -46.02 15.00
C GLN A 648 -50.55 -45.29 13.68
N GLU A 649 -51.56 -45.67 12.89
CA GLU A 649 -51.85 -45.13 11.56
C GLU A 649 -51.77 -43.60 11.49
N GLU A 650 -52.38 -42.89 12.45
CA GLU A 650 -52.46 -41.43 12.44
C GLU A 650 -51.09 -40.72 12.56
N ALA A 651 -50.05 -41.41 13.06
CA ALA A 651 -48.72 -40.86 13.29
C ALA A 651 -47.83 -40.85 12.03
N TYR A 652 -48.22 -41.56 10.96
CA TYR A 652 -47.44 -41.71 9.74
C TYR A 652 -48.11 -41.04 8.55
N THR A 653 -47.33 -40.67 7.52
CA THR A 653 -47.84 -40.05 6.30
C THR A 653 -48.72 -41.04 5.54
N THR A 654 -49.77 -40.52 4.88
CA THR A 654 -50.77 -41.34 4.19
C THR A 654 -50.15 -42.25 3.12
N ASN A 655 -49.16 -41.74 2.38
CA ASN A 655 -48.47 -42.50 1.34
C ASN A 655 -47.65 -43.68 1.90
N SER A 656 -46.84 -43.42 2.95
CA SER A 656 -46.00 -44.47 3.55
C SER A 656 -46.84 -45.56 4.23
N TRP A 657 -47.96 -45.17 4.84
CA TRP A 657 -48.89 -46.09 5.48
C TRP A 657 -49.56 -47.03 4.47
N THR A 658 -49.98 -46.51 3.32
CA THR A 658 -50.62 -47.30 2.25
C THR A 658 -49.67 -48.39 1.70
N ALA A 659 -48.39 -48.06 1.52
CA ALA A 659 -47.39 -49.02 1.07
C ALA A 659 -47.12 -50.12 2.11
N PHE A 660 -47.01 -49.77 3.39
CA PHE A 660 -46.89 -50.71 4.50
C PHE A 660 -48.07 -51.70 4.56
N LYS A 661 -49.30 -51.21 4.39
CA LYS A 661 -50.49 -52.07 4.43
C LYS A 661 -50.50 -53.11 3.30
N THR A 662 -50.09 -52.72 2.09
CA THR A 662 -50.00 -53.61 0.93
C THR A 662 -48.98 -54.74 1.14
N ALA A 663 -47.81 -54.42 1.68
CA ALA A 663 -46.78 -55.41 1.97
C ALA A 663 -47.20 -56.39 3.08
N LEU A 664 -47.94 -55.89 4.08
CA LEU A 664 -48.47 -56.71 5.18
C LEU A 664 -49.48 -57.76 4.68
N ASP A 665 -50.39 -57.36 3.80
CA ASP A 665 -51.40 -58.28 3.27
C ASP A 665 -50.76 -59.36 2.37
N THR A 666 -49.71 -59.01 1.62
CA THR A 666 -48.91 -59.98 0.83
C THR A 666 -48.20 -60.99 1.73
N ALA A 667 -47.54 -60.53 2.80
CA ALA A 667 -46.82 -61.39 3.74
C ALA A 667 -47.74 -62.39 4.48
N LYS A 668 -49.01 -62.03 4.73
CA LYS A 668 -50.00 -62.92 5.35
C LYS A 668 -50.44 -64.08 4.44
N GLY A 669 -50.18 -64.03 3.14
CA GLY A 669 -50.60 -65.03 2.15
C GLY A 669 -49.63 -66.18 1.87
N ILE A 670 -48.46 -66.24 2.54
CA ILE A 670 -47.42 -67.25 2.29
C ILE A 670 -47.65 -68.53 3.13
N GLU A 671 -47.68 -69.71 2.49
CA GLU A 671 -47.84 -71.03 3.13
C GLU A 671 -46.53 -71.85 3.15
N GLU A 672 -46.13 -72.38 4.31
CA GLU A 672 -44.81 -73.03 4.56
C GLU A 672 -44.49 -74.22 3.65
N THR A 673 -45.46 -75.09 3.36
CA THR A 673 -45.23 -76.37 2.68
C THR A 673 -45.35 -76.30 1.16
N ASN A 674 -45.70 -75.12 0.61
CA ASN A 674 -45.93 -74.91 -0.81
C ASN A 674 -45.34 -73.58 -1.29
N THR A 675 -44.15 -73.24 -0.77
CA THR A 675 -43.42 -72.02 -1.12
C THR A 675 -41.92 -72.31 -1.25
N THR A 676 -41.13 -71.27 -1.48
CA THR A 676 -39.66 -71.33 -1.53
C THR A 676 -39.07 -70.40 -0.47
N THR A 677 -37.84 -70.68 -0.03
CA THR A 677 -37.07 -69.75 0.83
C THR A 677 -37.07 -68.32 0.29
N GLN A 678 -36.84 -68.14 -1.02
CA GLN A 678 -36.79 -66.82 -1.64
C GLN A 678 -38.12 -66.05 -1.52
N ALA A 679 -39.25 -66.72 -1.76
CA ALA A 679 -40.56 -66.10 -1.62
C ALA A 679 -40.87 -65.69 -0.17
N VAL A 680 -40.43 -66.49 0.82
CA VAL A 680 -40.56 -66.18 2.25
C VAL A 680 -39.68 -64.98 2.63
N ALA A 681 -38.42 -64.97 2.20
CA ALA A 681 -37.47 -63.89 2.44
C ALA A 681 -37.90 -62.58 1.77
N ASP A 682 -38.39 -62.63 0.53
CA ASP A 682 -38.89 -61.45 -0.19
C ASP A 682 -40.13 -60.85 0.46
N ALA A 683 -41.06 -61.68 0.90
CA ALA A 683 -42.23 -61.22 1.65
C ALA A 683 -41.81 -60.57 2.99
N ALA A 684 -40.87 -61.18 3.71
CA ALA A 684 -40.35 -60.64 4.97
C ALA A 684 -39.61 -59.31 4.77
N LYS A 685 -38.78 -59.23 3.72
CA LYS A 685 -38.01 -58.04 3.34
C LYS A 685 -38.90 -56.93 2.82
N ALA A 686 -39.91 -57.24 2.01
CA ALA A 686 -40.88 -56.24 1.53
C ALA A 686 -41.68 -55.66 2.69
N LEU A 687 -42.14 -56.50 3.62
CA LEU A 687 -42.84 -56.04 4.82
C LEU A 687 -41.92 -55.21 5.72
N THR A 688 -40.71 -55.70 6.02
CA THR A 688 -39.73 -54.98 6.86
C THR A 688 -39.28 -53.68 6.21
N GLY A 689 -39.08 -53.68 4.90
CA GLY A 689 -38.75 -52.49 4.11
C GLY A 689 -39.88 -51.48 4.13
N ALA A 690 -41.13 -51.91 3.99
CA ALA A 690 -42.28 -51.03 4.09
C ALA A 690 -42.49 -50.51 5.53
N GLN A 691 -42.18 -51.31 6.55
CA GLN A 691 -42.12 -50.87 7.96
C GLN A 691 -41.05 -49.80 8.18
N ALA A 692 -39.86 -49.98 7.60
CA ALA A 692 -38.77 -49.02 7.70
C ALA A 692 -39.05 -47.73 6.89
N ALA A 693 -39.80 -47.86 5.78
CA ALA A 693 -40.21 -46.74 4.94
C ALA A 693 -41.41 -45.96 5.50
N LEU A 694 -41.98 -46.38 6.64
CA LEU A 694 -42.99 -45.61 7.35
C LEU A 694 -42.39 -44.26 7.76
N ALA A 695 -42.90 -43.20 7.13
CA ALA A 695 -42.47 -41.84 7.39
C ALA A 695 -43.45 -41.19 8.37
N LYS A 696 -42.96 -40.78 9.54
CA LYS A 696 -43.78 -40.01 10.49
C LYS A 696 -44.20 -38.69 9.85
N LYS A 697 -45.40 -38.21 10.19
CA LYS A 697 -45.81 -36.85 9.82
C LYS A 697 -44.83 -35.84 10.42
N ALA A 698 -44.47 -34.82 9.67
CA ALA A 698 -43.59 -33.75 10.13
C ALA A 698 -44.25 -32.93 11.25
N ASP A 699 -43.45 -32.47 12.21
CA ASP A 699 -43.86 -31.51 13.22
C ASP A 699 -43.86 -30.10 12.59
N SER A 700 -45.05 -29.57 12.33
CA SER A 700 -45.26 -28.24 11.72
C SER A 700 -45.35 -27.11 12.75
N THR A 701 -45.12 -27.37 14.04
CA THR A 701 -45.29 -26.37 15.11
C THR A 701 -44.40 -25.14 14.91
N ALA A 702 -43.12 -25.34 14.56
CA ALA A 702 -42.18 -24.24 14.34
C ALA A 702 -42.49 -23.44 13.06
N LEU A 703 -42.87 -24.12 11.97
CA LEU A 703 -43.31 -23.47 10.73
C LEU A 703 -44.58 -22.64 10.96
N ASN A 704 -45.57 -23.18 11.67
CA ASN A 704 -46.79 -22.46 12.03
C ASN A 704 -46.49 -21.24 12.91
N SER A 705 -45.48 -21.32 13.78
CA SER A 705 -45.03 -20.19 14.61
C SER A 705 -44.36 -19.11 13.77
N ALA A 706 -43.46 -19.47 12.85
CA ALA A 706 -42.82 -18.54 11.92
C ALA A 706 -43.84 -17.84 11.01
N ILE A 707 -44.85 -18.59 10.53
CA ILE A 707 -45.99 -18.03 9.78
C ILE A 707 -46.76 -17.02 10.64
N ALA A 708 -47.02 -17.33 11.91
CA ALA A 708 -47.72 -16.42 12.82
C ALA A 708 -46.92 -15.14 13.14
N GLU A 709 -45.59 -15.22 13.24
CA GLU A 709 -44.73 -14.04 13.39
C GLU A 709 -44.66 -13.22 12.09
N ALA A 710 -44.55 -13.89 10.94
CA ALA A 710 -44.60 -13.27 9.63
C ALA A 710 -45.92 -12.50 9.39
N ASP A 711 -47.05 -13.05 9.84
CA ASP A 711 -48.38 -12.42 9.76
C ASP A 711 -48.54 -11.15 10.63
N LYS A 712 -47.59 -10.85 11.54
CA LYS A 712 -47.60 -9.60 12.34
C LYS A 712 -46.99 -8.41 11.63
N LEU A 713 -46.19 -8.66 10.60
CA LEU A 713 -45.54 -7.60 9.81
C LEU A 713 -46.60 -6.85 8.99
N LYS A 714 -46.35 -5.58 8.70
CA LYS A 714 -47.30 -4.75 7.94
C LYS A 714 -46.65 -4.24 6.66
N GLU A 715 -47.34 -4.41 5.56
CA GLU A 715 -46.92 -3.95 4.23
C GLU A 715 -46.52 -2.49 4.20
N ALA A 716 -47.19 -1.65 4.97
CA ALA A 716 -46.94 -0.21 5.03
C ALA A 716 -45.53 0.15 5.54
N ASP A 717 -44.89 -0.72 6.32
CA ASP A 717 -43.60 -0.44 6.98
C ASP A 717 -42.39 -0.79 6.08
N TYR A 718 -42.62 -1.48 4.96
CA TYR A 718 -41.57 -2.01 4.08
C TYR A 718 -41.77 -1.59 2.62
N THR A 719 -40.70 -1.59 1.83
CA THR A 719 -40.78 -1.26 0.39
C THR A 719 -41.64 -2.27 -0.37
N SER A 720 -42.37 -1.79 -1.38
CA SER A 720 -43.29 -2.63 -2.17
C SER A 720 -42.60 -3.86 -2.79
N ALA A 721 -41.34 -3.70 -3.23
CA ALA A 721 -40.56 -4.77 -3.85
C ALA A 721 -40.14 -5.86 -2.85
N SER A 722 -39.58 -5.47 -1.69
CA SER A 722 -39.16 -6.44 -0.67
C SER A 722 -40.36 -7.15 -0.03
N TRP A 723 -41.47 -6.44 0.13
CA TRP A 723 -42.72 -6.99 0.63
C TRP A 723 -43.32 -8.05 -0.30
N SER A 724 -43.30 -7.83 -1.63
CA SER A 724 -43.83 -8.79 -2.59
C SER A 724 -43.12 -10.15 -2.52
N ALA A 725 -41.79 -10.17 -2.40
CA ALA A 725 -41.01 -11.40 -2.28
C ALA A 725 -41.26 -12.14 -0.95
N PHE A 726 -41.41 -11.38 0.14
CA PHE A 726 -41.80 -11.93 1.44
C PHE A 726 -43.21 -12.53 1.42
N ALA A 727 -44.19 -11.82 0.84
CA ALA A 727 -45.57 -12.26 0.73
C ALA A 727 -45.73 -13.56 -0.06
N GLU A 728 -44.99 -13.72 -1.16
CA GLU A 728 -44.94 -14.96 -1.95
C GLU A 728 -44.39 -16.12 -1.12
N THR A 729 -43.29 -15.89 -0.39
CA THR A 729 -42.66 -16.94 0.44
C THR A 729 -43.57 -17.34 1.61
N LEU A 730 -44.28 -16.39 2.21
CA LEU A 730 -45.30 -16.65 3.24
C LEU A 730 -46.47 -17.47 2.68
N ALA A 731 -46.91 -17.20 1.44
CA ALA A 731 -47.93 -18.01 0.78
C ALA A 731 -47.45 -19.45 0.53
N ASN A 732 -46.20 -19.62 0.09
CA ASN A 732 -45.60 -20.94 -0.11
C ASN A 732 -45.44 -21.72 1.20
N ALA A 733 -45.03 -21.06 2.29
CA ALA A 733 -44.97 -21.64 3.63
C ALA A 733 -46.35 -22.12 4.11
N LYS A 734 -47.42 -21.36 3.81
CA LYS A 734 -48.83 -21.73 4.12
C LYS A 734 -49.35 -22.90 3.28
N ALA A 735 -48.76 -23.16 2.10
CA ALA A 735 -49.21 -24.21 1.18
C ALA A 735 -48.60 -25.61 1.45
N VAL A 736 -47.70 -25.74 2.43
CA VAL A 736 -47.07 -27.03 2.77
C VAL A 736 -48.12 -28.04 3.25
N ASP A 737 -48.27 -29.15 2.51
CA ASP A 737 -49.19 -30.26 2.87
C ASP A 737 -48.69 -31.01 4.11
N GLN A 738 -49.24 -30.64 5.27
CA GLN A 738 -48.82 -31.18 6.56
C GLN A 738 -49.10 -32.68 6.74
N ASN A 739 -49.91 -33.31 5.87
CA ASN A 739 -50.19 -34.75 5.94
C ASN A 739 -49.13 -35.62 5.26
N ASN A 740 -48.32 -35.04 4.37
CA ASN A 740 -47.34 -35.79 3.57
C ASN A 740 -45.95 -35.13 3.49
N ALA A 741 -45.79 -33.89 3.96
CA ALA A 741 -44.50 -33.20 3.96
C ALA A 741 -43.49 -33.91 4.88
N THR A 742 -42.23 -33.93 4.44
CA THR A 742 -41.10 -34.36 5.26
C THR A 742 -40.71 -33.28 6.25
N GLN A 743 -40.03 -33.64 7.34
CA GLN A 743 -39.53 -32.65 8.30
C GLN A 743 -38.60 -31.63 7.62
N ALA A 744 -37.77 -32.09 6.68
CA ALA A 744 -36.89 -31.22 5.90
C ALA A 744 -37.66 -30.23 5.01
N ALA A 745 -38.81 -30.62 4.44
CA ALA A 745 -39.64 -29.71 3.66
C ALA A 745 -40.33 -28.65 4.55
N VAL A 746 -40.76 -29.05 5.75
CA VAL A 746 -41.30 -28.12 6.77
C VAL A 746 -40.21 -27.16 7.28
N ASP A 747 -39.01 -27.66 7.55
CA ASP A 747 -37.87 -26.86 7.98
C ASP A 747 -37.39 -25.90 6.87
N ALA A 748 -37.33 -26.37 5.61
CA ALA A 748 -36.97 -25.53 4.46
C ALA A 748 -38.02 -24.44 4.20
N ALA A 749 -39.31 -24.73 4.36
CA ALA A 749 -40.37 -23.72 4.27
C ALA A 749 -40.25 -22.68 5.39
N ARG A 750 -39.86 -23.10 6.61
CA ARG A 750 -39.60 -22.18 7.74
C ARG A 750 -38.39 -21.30 7.43
N GLU A 751 -37.27 -21.90 7.08
CA GLU A 751 -36.01 -21.19 6.79
C GLU A 751 -36.16 -20.25 5.59
N GLY A 752 -36.90 -20.67 4.56
CA GLY A 752 -37.26 -19.82 3.43
C GLY A 752 -38.05 -18.60 3.88
N LEU A 753 -39.07 -18.78 4.74
CA LEU A 753 -39.86 -17.69 5.29
C LEU A 753 -39.03 -16.76 6.18
N GLU A 754 -38.20 -17.30 7.08
CA GLU A 754 -37.30 -16.52 7.94
C GLU A 754 -36.28 -15.73 7.12
N LEU A 755 -35.75 -16.33 6.05
CA LEU A 755 -34.83 -15.66 5.12
C LEU A 755 -35.54 -14.54 4.35
N ALA A 756 -36.75 -14.79 3.84
CA ALA A 756 -37.53 -13.77 3.15
C ALA A 756 -37.89 -12.62 4.10
N GLN A 757 -38.21 -12.92 5.36
CA GLN A 757 -38.41 -11.94 6.42
C GLN A 757 -37.14 -11.10 6.67
N SER A 758 -35.96 -11.73 6.68
CA SER A 758 -34.68 -11.01 6.85
C SER A 758 -34.29 -10.10 5.67
N LYS A 759 -34.93 -10.28 4.50
CA LYS A 759 -34.69 -9.50 3.28
C LYS A 759 -35.70 -8.37 3.09
N LEU A 760 -36.63 -8.19 4.02
CA LEU A 760 -37.51 -7.03 4.04
C LEU A 760 -36.68 -5.76 4.20
N ILE A 761 -37.00 -4.75 3.39
CA ILE A 761 -36.35 -3.44 3.41
C ILE A 761 -37.36 -2.46 3.98
N GLU A 762 -37.08 -1.91 5.15
CA GLU A 762 -37.92 -0.89 5.79
C GLU A 762 -38.01 0.37 4.90
N LYS A 763 -39.16 1.05 4.93
CA LYS A 763 -39.29 2.35 4.25
C LYS A 763 -38.44 3.41 4.97
N THR A 764 -37.75 4.22 4.19
CA THR A 764 -36.88 5.31 4.67
C THR A 764 -37.69 6.40 5.38
N SER A 765 -37.15 6.94 6.49
CA SER A 765 -37.81 7.98 7.28
C SER A 765 -37.38 9.38 6.83
N PHE A 766 -38.35 10.22 6.47
CA PHE A 766 -38.12 11.60 6.02
C PHE A 766 -38.30 12.63 7.14
N ALA A 767 -38.58 12.20 8.38
CA ALA A 767 -38.90 13.12 9.47
C ALA A 767 -37.80 14.18 9.73
N GLY A 768 -36.53 13.76 9.76
CA GLY A 768 -35.39 14.68 9.96
C GLY A 768 -35.17 15.63 8.78
N LEU A 769 -35.38 15.16 7.54
CA LEU A 769 -35.31 16.01 6.35
C LEU A 769 -36.43 17.05 6.34
N ASN A 770 -37.63 16.68 6.76
CA ASN A 770 -38.78 17.58 6.81
C ASN A 770 -38.60 18.67 7.89
N GLU A 771 -38.01 18.32 9.03
CA GLU A 771 -37.62 19.31 10.06
C GLU A 771 -36.53 20.27 9.54
N ALA A 772 -35.51 19.75 8.85
CA ALA A 772 -34.45 20.57 8.28
C ALA A 772 -34.99 21.53 7.21
N ILE A 773 -35.85 21.05 6.30
CA ILE A 773 -36.52 21.88 5.28
C ILE A 773 -37.30 23.01 5.97
N GLN A 774 -38.11 22.71 6.97
CA GLN A 774 -38.88 23.73 7.70
C GLN A 774 -37.96 24.77 8.37
N ALA A 775 -36.85 24.32 8.96
CA ALA A 775 -35.89 25.23 9.60
C ALA A 775 -35.23 26.17 8.59
N ALA A 776 -34.82 25.66 7.42
CA ALA A 776 -34.22 26.46 6.36
C ALA A 776 -35.23 27.40 5.68
N GLU A 777 -36.50 26.98 5.51
CA GLU A 777 -37.57 27.85 5.00
C GLU A 777 -37.94 29.01 5.94
N ALA A 778 -37.70 28.86 7.24
CA ALA A 778 -37.96 29.90 8.22
C ALA A 778 -36.90 31.03 8.20
N LEU A 779 -35.77 30.82 7.51
CA LEU A 779 -34.71 31.81 7.39
C LEU A 779 -35.14 32.98 6.49
N LYS A 780 -34.70 34.19 6.85
CA LYS A 780 -35.00 35.41 6.10
C LYS A 780 -33.72 36.02 5.59
N GLU A 781 -33.61 36.17 4.28
CA GLU A 781 -32.46 36.80 3.61
C GLU A 781 -32.03 38.12 4.26
N ALA A 782 -33.00 38.94 4.67
CA ALA A 782 -32.76 40.25 5.27
C ALA A 782 -32.00 40.22 6.62
N ASP A 783 -31.98 39.07 7.31
CA ASP A 783 -31.34 38.90 8.62
C ASP A 783 -29.85 38.54 8.50
N TYR A 784 -29.38 38.22 7.30
CA TYR A 784 -28.02 37.77 7.01
C TYR A 784 -27.27 38.75 6.11
N THR A 785 -25.94 38.65 6.07
CA THR A 785 -25.12 39.44 5.16
C THR A 785 -25.37 38.98 3.72
N ARG A 786 -25.44 39.94 2.79
CA ARG A 786 -25.72 39.65 1.37
C ARG A 786 -24.78 38.58 0.80
N ASP A 787 -23.49 38.65 1.13
CA ASP A 787 -22.50 37.73 0.57
C ASP A 787 -22.62 36.33 1.19
N SER A 788 -22.89 36.21 2.50
CA SER A 788 -23.07 34.89 3.13
C SER A 788 -24.36 34.20 2.66
N TRP A 789 -25.45 34.96 2.50
CA TRP A 789 -26.70 34.43 1.96
C TRP A 789 -26.54 33.89 0.54
N LYS A 790 -25.80 34.63 -0.31
CA LYS A 790 -25.50 34.21 -1.67
C LYS A 790 -24.55 33.01 -1.73
N ALA A 791 -23.54 32.96 -0.86
CA ALA A 791 -22.55 31.89 -0.83
C ALA A 791 -23.13 30.56 -0.30
N ALA A 792 -24.00 30.64 0.71
CA ALA A 792 -24.64 29.48 1.32
C ALA A 792 -25.58 28.72 0.36
N ASP A 793 -26.11 29.39 -0.68
CA ASP A 793 -27.05 28.85 -1.67
C ASP A 793 -28.15 27.95 -1.06
N VAL A 794 -28.75 28.44 0.03
CA VAL A 794 -29.80 27.74 0.79
C VAL A 794 -30.96 27.33 -0.12
N ALA A 795 -31.24 28.10 -1.18
CA ALA A 795 -32.27 27.80 -2.16
C ALA A 795 -31.98 26.51 -2.96
N ALA A 796 -30.73 26.30 -3.39
CA ALA A 796 -30.33 25.08 -4.08
C ALA A 796 -30.38 23.87 -3.14
N ALA A 797 -29.86 24.02 -1.91
CA ALA A 797 -29.91 22.95 -0.90
C ALA A 797 -31.37 22.57 -0.55
N LEU A 798 -32.26 23.55 -0.41
CA LEU A 798 -33.70 23.34 -0.21
C LEU A 798 -34.37 22.63 -1.39
N ALA A 799 -34.01 22.99 -2.62
CA ALA A 799 -34.58 22.36 -3.81
C ALA A 799 -34.20 20.88 -3.90
N GLU A 800 -32.96 20.53 -3.55
CA GLU A 800 -32.46 19.16 -3.52
C GLU A 800 -33.13 18.33 -2.41
N ALA A 801 -33.21 18.89 -1.19
CA ALA A 801 -33.92 18.28 -0.09
C ALA A 801 -35.40 17.99 -0.43
N LYS A 802 -36.09 18.93 -1.07
CA LYS A 802 -37.48 18.74 -1.53
C LYS A 802 -37.63 17.75 -2.69
N ALA A 803 -36.64 17.64 -3.55
CA ALA A 803 -36.66 16.66 -4.64
C ALA A 803 -36.55 15.23 -4.09
N ILE A 804 -35.72 15.03 -3.05
CA ILE A 804 -35.55 13.75 -2.37
C ILE A 804 -36.85 13.27 -1.70
N GLU A 805 -37.68 14.19 -1.19
CA GLU A 805 -39.00 13.86 -0.61
C GLU A 805 -40.01 13.30 -1.65
N GLN A 806 -39.77 13.47 -2.96
CA GLN A 806 -40.72 13.05 -4.01
C GLN A 806 -40.61 11.56 -4.40
N ASP A 807 -39.59 10.82 -3.95
CA ASP A 807 -39.43 9.37 -4.20
C ASP A 807 -39.15 8.57 -2.91
N PRO A 808 -40.10 8.53 -1.95
CA PRO A 808 -39.90 7.89 -0.66
C PRO A 808 -39.81 6.35 -0.72
N GLU A 809 -40.18 5.74 -1.84
CA GLU A 809 -40.15 4.27 -2.01
C GLU A 809 -38.75 3.75 -2.37
N ASN A 810 -37.90 4.56 -3.01
CA ASN A 810 -36.61 4.11 -3.54
C ASN A 810 -35.40 4.92 -3.03
N THR A 811 -35.62 5.96 -2.23
CA THR A 811 -34.54 6.80 -1.70
C THR A 811 -33.84 6.10 -0.50
N PRO A 812 -32.53 5.80 -0.59
CA PRO A 812 -31.75 5.30 0.53
C PRO A 812 -31.70 6.30 1.69
N GLN A 813 -31.67 5.81 2.94
CA GLN A 813 -31.51 6.68 4.12
C GLN A 813 -30.24 7.54 4.05
N ALA A 814 -29.18 7.04 3.42
CA ALA A 814 -27.94 7.80 3.22
C ALA A 814 -28.15 9.06 2.36
N ASP A 815 -29.06 9.03 1.38
CA ASP A 815 -29.34 10.20 0.53
C ASP A 815 -30.20 11.23 1.29
N VAL A 816 -31.12 10.75 2.15
CA VAL A 816 -31.86 11.59 3.10
C VAL A 816 -30.91 12.26 4.10
N ASP A 817 -29.99 11.50 4.68
CA ASP A 817 -29.00 12.01 5.65
C ASP A 817 -28.04 13.01 4.98
N ALA A 818 -27.61 12.73 3.74
CA ALA A 818 -26.78 13.64 2.95
C ALA A 818 -27.50 14.96 2.65
N ALA A 819 -28.80 14.91 2.34
CA ALA A 819 -29.60 16.11 2.11
C ALA A 819 -29.80 16.93 3.39
N VAL A 820 -30.03 16.27 4.53
CA VAL A 820 -30.06 16.92 5.85
C VAL A 820 -28.73 17.62 6.12
N GLN A 821 -27.61 16.91 5.93
CA GLN A 821 -26.28 17.47 6.19
C GLN A 821 -25.98 18.65 5.27
N LYS A 822 -26.28 18.55 3.97
CA LYS A 822 -26.07 19.62 3.01
C LYS A 822 -26.89 20.87 3.33
N LEU A 823 -28.13 20.69 3.80
CA LEU A 823 -28.96 21.78 4.26
C LEU A 823 -28.38 22.43 5.52
N ALA A 824 -27.90 21.62 6.48
CA ALA A 824 -27.26 22.10 7.70
C ALA A 824 -25.98 22.90 7.40
N ASP A 825 -25.12 22.40 6.51
CA ASP A 825 -23.88 23.06 6.09
C ASP A 825 -24.16 24.41 5.42
N ALA A 826 -25.19 24.48 4.56
CA ALA A 826 -25.62 25.73 3.92
C ALA A 826 -26.08 26.75 4.97
N VAL A 827 -26.86 26.32 5.98
CA VAL A 827 -27.32 27.20 7.05
C VAL A 827 -26.17 27.66 7.96
N GLU A 828 -25.17 26.82 8.22
CA GLU A 828 -24.00 27.16 9.03
C GLU A 828 -23.11 28.25 8.39
N GLN A 829 -23.08 28.34 7.06
CA GLN A 829 -22.31 29.36 6.33
C GLN A 829 -22.92 30.77 6.39
N LEU A 830 -24.15 30.90 6.89
CA LEU A 830 -24.83 32.18 6.98
C LEU A 830 -24.28 33.04 8.12
N VAL A 831 -23.92 34.29 7.80
CA VAL A 831 -23.43 35.28 8.76
C VAL A 831 -24.53 36.29 9.01
N LYS A 832 -24.95 36.47 10.27
CA LYS A 832 -25.97 37.47 10.62
C LYS A 832 -25.47 38.88 10.35
N LYS A 833 -26.34 39.69 9.73
CA LYS A 833 -26.08 41.11 9.51
C LYS A 833 -26.06 41.86 10.85
N GLY A 834 -25.10 42.76 11.02
CA GLY A 834 -25.00 43.61 12.22
C GLY A 834 -26.13 44.65 12.29
N ASP A 835 -26.52 45.03 13.50
CA ASP A 835 -27.42 46.15 13.76
C ASP A 835 -26.64 47.48 13.72
N PRO A 836 -26.83 48.35 12.71
CA PRO A 836 -26.07 49.58 12.53
C PRO A 836 -26.53 50.73 13.42
N LYS A 837 -27.57 50.53 14.25
CA LYS A 837 -28.23 51.63 14.96
C LYS A 837 -27.27 52.49 15.80
N ALA A 838 -26.35 51.87 16.55
CA ALA A 838 -25.38 52.60 17.35
C ALA A 838 -24.37 53.39 16.50
N LEU A 839 -23.95 52.83 15.37
CA LEU A 839 -23.10 53.51 14.40
C LEU A 839 -23.80 54.72 13.79
N ASP A 840 -25.06 54.54 13.38
CA ASP A 840 -25.86 55.60 12.77
C ASP A 840 -26.16 56.74 13.78
N GLU A 841 -26.35 56.41 15.06
CA GLU A 841 -26.44 57.40 16.15
C GLU A 841 -25.11 58.16 16.37
N ALA A 842 -23.97 57.47 16.30
CA ALA A 842 -22.65 58.09 16.39
C ALA A 842 -22.37 59.00 15.18
N VAL A 843 -22.70 58.56 13.96
CA VAL A 843 -22.64 59.36 12.72
C VAL A 843 -23.43 60.65 12.87
N LYS A 844 -24.70 60.53 13.31
CA LYS A 844 -25.55 61.70 13.54
C LYS A 844 -24.97 62.66 14.58
N SER A 845 -24.35 62.12 15.62
CA SER A 845 -23.74 62.92 16.69
C SER A 845 -22.49 63.64 16.19
N ALA A 846 -21.65 62.96 15.40
CA ALA A 846 -20.47 63.55 14.75
C ALA A 846 -20.86 64.66 13.75
N GLU A 847 -21.91 64.46 12.95
CA GLU A 847 -22.43 65.43 11.97
C GLU A 847 -23.01 66.70 12.62
N ALA A 848 -23.40 66.64 13.89
CA ALA A 848 -23.95 67.78 14.62
C ALA A 848 -22.87 68.71 15.21
N LEU A 849 -21.61 68.30 15.21
CA LEU A 849 -20.48 69.09 15.70
C LEU A 849 -20.06 70.14 14.66
N LYS A 850 -19.37 71.20 15.07
CA LYS A 850 -18.95 72.29 14.19
C LYS A 850 -17.44 72.45 14.17
N ALA A 851 -16.88 72.63 12.98
CA ALA A 851 -15.43 72.77 12.78
C ALA A 851 -14.82 73.93 13.59
N GLU A 852 -15.54 75.03 13.74
CA GLU A 852 -15.09 76.25 14.44
C GLU A 852 -14.88 76.08 15.96
N ASP A 853 -15.51 75.07 16.57
CA ASP A 853 -15.43 74.84 18.01
C ASP A 853 -14.17 74.06 18.43
N TYR A 854 -13.45 73.48 17.46
CA TYR A 854 -12.38 72.51 17.69
C TYR A 854 -11.11 72.84 16.90
N THR A 855 -9.98 72.25 17.31
CA THR A 855 -8.70 72.45 16.62
C THR A 855 -8.69 71.77 15.25
N ALA A 856 -7.94 72.34 14.30
CA ALA A 856 -7.90 71.86 12.92
C ALA A 856 -7.48 70.39 12.80
N SER A 857 -6.49 69.97 13.60
CA SER A 857 -5.97 68.61 13.60
C SER A 857 -6.98 67.58 14.10
N THR A 858 -7.68 67.87 15.20
CA THR A 858 -8.65 66.92 15.79
C THR A 858 -9.95 66.86 14.99
N TRP A 859 -10.35 67.97 14.37
CA TRP A 859 -11.48 68.00 13.45
C TRP A 859 -11.24 67.16 12.19
N ALA A 860 -10.05 67.23 11.59
CA ALA A 860 -9.69 66.42 10.42
C ALA A 860 -9.74 64.91 10.74
N ALA A 861 -9.32 64.50 11.94
CA ALA A 861 -9.39 63.11 12.39
C ALA A 861 -10.84 62.63 12.53
N LEU A 862 -11.74 63.45 13.08
CA LEU A 862 -13.17 63.15 13.14
C LEU A 862 -13.77 62.99 11.73
N GLN A 863 -13.44 63.89 10.81
CA GLN A 863 -13.96 63.82 9.43
C GLN A 863 -13.52 62.54 8.71
N ALA A 864 -12.28 62.08 8.92
CA ALA A 864 -11.80 60.83 8.37
C ALA A 864 -12.56 59.62 8.95
N ALA A 865 -12.74 59.57 10.28
CA ALA A 865 -13.48 58.49 10.93
C ALA A 865 -14.96 58.47 10.52
N LEU A 866 -15.58 59.63 10.30
CA LEU A 866 -16.95 59.78 9.81
C LEU A 866 -17.09 59.30 8.36
N ALA A 867 -16.10 59.59 7.51
CA ALA A 867 -16.08 59.09 6.13
C ALA A 867 -15.95 57.56 6.09
N GLU A 868 -15.08 56.97 6.91
CA GLU A 868 -14.99 55.51 7.08
C GLU A 868 -16.32 54.92 7.57
N ALA A 869 -16.97 55.58 8.54
CA ALA A 869 -18.27 55.15 9.08
C ALA A 869 -19.38 55.16 8.03
N ASN A 870 -19.40 56.15 7.14
CA ASN A 870 -20.37 56.23 6.05
C ASN A 870 -20.08 55.27 4.89
N ALA A 871 -18.83 54.84 4.72
CA ALA A 871 -18.44 53.92 3.65
C ALA A 871 -18.74 52.43 3.95
N LEU A 872 -18.97 52.06 5.22
CA LEU A 872 -19.23 50.67 5.60
C LEU A 872 -20.57 50.16 5.01
N ASP A 873 -20.51 49.11 4.17
CA ASP A 873 -21.69 48.45 3.60
C ASP A 873 -22.52 47.75 4.69
N ARG A 874 -23.55 48.42 5.19
CA ARG A 874 -24.46 47.90 6.23
C ARG A 874 -25.18 46.62 5.81
N GLY A 875 -25.37 46.40 4.50
CA GLY A 875 -26.00 45.19 3.97
C GLY A 875 -25.11 43.96 4.03
N ASN A 876 -23.80 44.15 4.26
CA ASN A 876 -22.81 43.08 4.24
C ASN A 876 -21.93 43.03 5.50
N ALA A 877 -22.01 44.03 6.37
CA ALA A 877 -21.28 44.08 7.63
C ALA A 877 -21.94 43.17 8.68
N ASP A 878 -21.12 42.39 9.37
CA ASP A 878 -21.51 41.71 10.60
C ASP A 878 -21.48 42.66 11.81
N GLN A 879 -21.92 42.19 12.98
CA GLN A 879 -21.97 43.02 14.18
C GLN A 879 -20.57 43.50 14.62
N ALA A 880 -19.51 42.71 14.39
CA ALA A 880 -18.16 43.09 14.79
C ALA A 880 -17.63 44.24 13.94
N ALA A 881 -17.87 44.22 12.63
CA ALA A 881 -17.52 45.30 11.72
C ALA A 881 -18.26 46.60 12.07
N VAL A 882 -19.56 46.51 12.37
CA VAL A 882 -20.35 47.66 12.82
C VAL A 882 -19.82 48.23 14.14
N ASN A 883 -19.56 47.37 15.15
CA ASN A 883 -19.05 47.80 16.45
C ASN A 883 -17.67 48.47 16.30
N THR A 884 -16.76 47.87 15.54
CA THR A 884 -15.41 48.42 15.30
C THR A 884 -15.49 49.82 14.72
N GLN A 885 -16.36 50.04 13.73
CA GLN A 885 -16.51 51.34 13.10
C GLN A 885 -17.19 52.36 14.03
N THR A 886 -18.10 51.89 14.89
CA THR A 886 -18.74 52.72 15.93
C THR A 886 -17.70 53.20 16.94
N GLU A 887 -16.88 52.29 17.46
CA GLU A 887 -15.82 52.60 18.42
C GLU A 887 -14.80 53.58 17.84
N LYS A 888 -14.37 53.40 16.58
CA LYS A 888 -13.49 54.35 15.89
C LYS A 888 -14.08 55.75 15.80
N LEU A 889 -15.35 55.87 15.40
CA LEU A 889 -16.00 57.16 15.27
C LEU A 889 -16.19 57.85 16.63
N VAL A 890 -16.62 57.09 17.65
CA VAL A 890 -16.76 57.59 19.02
C VAL A 890 -15.40 58.03 19.56
N ALA A 891 -14.34 57.25 19.37
CA ALA A 891 -13.00 57.63 19.81
C ALA A 891 -12.50 58.92 19.14
N ALA A 892 -12.81 59.13 17.85
CA ALA A 892 -12.46 60.37 17.15
C ALA A 892 -13.27 61.58 17.66
N MET A 893 -14.54 61.36 18.04
CA MET A 893 -15.36 62.38 18.72
C MET A 893 -14.81 62.73 20.11
N ASP A 894 -14.40 61.73 20.88
CA ASP A 894 -13.83 61.89 22.23
C ASP A 894 -12.44 62.57 22.21
N ALA A 895 -11.69 62.40 21.12
CA ALA A 895 -10.37 63.00 20.93
C ALA A 895 -10.38 64.47 20.48
N LEU A 896 -11.57 65.07 20.31
CA LEU A 896 -11.70 66.46 19.91
C LEU A 896 -11.16 67.42 20.99
N VAL A 897 -10.37 68.40 20.56
CA VAL A 897 -9.82 69.45 21.41
C VAL A 897 -10.45 70.78 21.03
N LYS A 898 -10.92 71.56 22.01
CA LYS A 898 -11.54 72.87 21.76
C LYS A 898 -10.52 73.87 21.20
N ALA A 899 -10.95 74.69 20.25
CA ALA A 899 -10.15 75.80 19.76
C ALA A 899 -9.87 76.84 20.86
N ALA A 900 -8.68 77.44 20.86
CA ALA A 900 -8.33 78.52 21.79
C ALA A 900 -9.08 79.82 21.45
N ASP A 901 -9.46 80.58 22.48
CA ASP A 901 -10.06 81.91 22.31
C ASP A 901 -8.96 82.92 21.99
N LYS A 902 -9.02 83.44 20.76
CA LYS A 902 -8.03 84.35 20.18
C LYS A 902 -8.49 85.80 20.12
N ALA A 903 -9.69 86.12 20.62
CA ALA A 903 -10.27 87.45 20.49
C ALA A 903 -9.38 88.55 21.10
N ALA A 904 -8.92 88.34 22.34
CA ALA A 904 -8.05 89.31 23.02
C ALA A 904 -6.68 89.48 22.35
N LEU A 905 -6.12 88.40 21.80
CA LEU A 905 -4.87 88.46 21.02
C LEU A 905 -5.05 89.23 19.72
N ALA A 906 -6.17 89.04 19.02
CA ALA A 906 -6.51 89.78 17.80
C ALA A 906 -6.70 91.28 18.09
N GLU A 907 -7.36 91.64 19.19
CA GLU A 907 -7.50 93.03 19.63
C GLU A 907 -6.15 93.68 19.97
N ALA A 908 -5.27 92.97 20.70
CA ALA A 908 -3.93 93.46 21.02
C ALA A 908 -3.07 93.63 19.76
N CYS A 909 -3.18 92.72 18.79
CA CYS A 909 -2.56 92.87 17.46
C CYS A 909 -3.04 94.14 16.76
N ALA A 910 -4.35 94.39 16.74
CA ALA A 910 -4.91 95.60 16.14
C ALA A 910 -4.43 96.89 16.84
N LEU A 911 -4.29 96.88 18.17
CA LEU A 911 -3.75 98.00 18.93
C LEU A 911 -2.27 98.27 18.61
N ALA A 912 -1.46 97.21 18.49
CA ALA A 912 -0.07 97.31 18.09
C ALA A 912 0.09 97.84 16.65
N GLU A 913 -0.76 97.42 15.73
CA GLU A 913 -0.78 97.87 14.34
C GLU A 913 -1.16 99.35 14.21
N ALA A 914 -1.95 99.89 15.14
CA ALA A 914 -2.36 101.30 15.14
C ALA A 914 -1.25 102.26 15.63
N LYS A 915 -0.11 101.74 16.15
CA LYS A 915 1.00 102.57 16.62
C LYS A 915 1.82 103.09 15.44
N ASP A 916 1.98 104.40 15.38
CA ASP A 916 2.69 105.13 14.33
C ASP A 916 4.20 105.15 14.61
N SER A 917 5.00 104.55 13.74
CA SER A 917 6.47 104.41 13.91
C SER A 917 7.17 105.75 14.14
N ASP A 918 6.67 106.83 13.56
CA ASP A 918 7.32 108.15 13.59
C ASP A 918 7.21 108.85 14.95
N LYS A 919 6.35 108.35 15.84
CA LYS A 919 6.12 108.92 17.19
C LYS A 919 6.92 108.24 18.29
N TYR A 920 7.55 107.11 18.01
CA TYR A 920 8.24 106.28 19.00
C TYR A 920 9.73 106.15 18.68
N THR A 921 10.53 105.78 19.67
CA THR A 921 11.93 105.45 19.43
C THR A 921 12.04 104.17 18.62
N GLN A 922 12.97 104.16 17.65
CA GLN A 922 13.15 103.02 16.75
C GLN A 922 13.31 101.68 17.49
N VAL A 923 14.11 101.67 18.57
CA VAL A 923 14.41 100.46 19.35
C VAL A 923 13.16 99.85 19.99
N THR A 924 12.28 100.68 20.56
CA THR A 924 11.07 100.19 21.23
C THR A 924 9.97 99.82 20.23
N TYR A 925 9.93 100.48 19.07
CA TYR A 925 9.01 100.14 17.98
C TYR A 925 9.39 98.83 17.27
N GLU A 926 10.67 98.55 17.02
CA GLU A 926 11.12 97.25 16.46
C GLU A 926 10.79 96.07 17.40
N SER A 927 10.86 96.31 18.72
CA SER A 927 10.46 95.32 19.73
C SER A 927 8.95 95.02 19.67
N LEU A 928 8.12 96.04 19.45
CA LEU A 928 6.68 95.89 19.21
C LEU A 928 6.40 95.09 17.92
N GLN A 929 7.10 95.40 16.82
CA GLN A 929 6.90 94.70 15.55
C GLN A 929 7.24 93.21 15.64
N THR A 930 8.28 92.86 16.40
CA THR A 930 8.67 91.46 16.65
C THR A 930 7.58 90.73 17.45
N ALA A 931 7.12 91.31 18.56
CA ALA A 931 6.05 90.71 19.36
C ALA A 931 4.73 90.59 18.59
N LEU A 932 4.43 91.54 17.69
CA LEU A 932 3.26 91.49 16.80
C LEU A 932 3.37 90.34 15.78
N ALA A 933 4.55 90.11 15.22
CA ALA A 933 4.77 88.99 14.29
C ALA A 933 4.58 87.64 14.99
N ASP A 934 5.12 87.47 16.21
CA ASP A 934 4.93 86.26 17.02
C ASP A 934 3.46 86.05 17.39
N ALA A 935 2.75 87.11 17.77
CA ALA A 935 1.32 87.07 18.05
C ALA A 935 0.48 86.68 16.83
N ARG A 936 0.81 87.18 15.63
CA ARG A 936 0.16 86.79 14.38
C ARG A 936 0.39 85.32 14.03
N ALA A 937 1.59 84.80 14.23
CA ALA A 937 1.88 83.38 14.01
C ALA A 937 0.99 82.47 14.90
N VAL A 938 0.71 82.89 16.13
CA VAL A 938 -0.22 82.19 17.03
C VAL A 938 -1.68 82.37 16.60
N LEU A 939 -2.07 83.54 16.09
CA LEU A 939 -3.40 83.76 15.53
C LEU A 939 -3.70 82.84 14.34
N ASP A 940 -2.73 82.65 13.45
CA ASP A 940 -2.88 81.84 12.24
C ASP A 940 -2.78 80.32 12.49
N ASN A 941 -2.22 79.90 13.64
CA ASN A 941 -2.12 78.48 13.99
C ASN A 941 -3.46 77.90 14.47
N GLY A 942 -4.16 77.15 13.62
CA GLY A 942 -5.45 76.50 13.93
C GLY A 942 -5.42 75.46 15.06
N ASP A 943 -4.24 75.08 15.55
CA ASP A 943 -4.04 74.16 16.66
C ASP A 943 -3.42 74.84 17.91
N ALA A 944 -3.29 76.18 17.90
CA ALA A 944 -2.75 76.90 19.04
C ALA A 944 -3.54 76.59 20.31
N VAL A 945 -2.84 76.26 21.39
CA VAL A 945 -3.47 76.04 22.70
C VAL A 945 -3.66 77.36 23.43
N GLN A 946 -4.61 77.42 24.38
CA GLN A 946 -4.91 78.66 25.10
C GLN A 946 -3.67 79.26 25.76
N GLN A 947 -2.77 78.42 26.29
CA GLN A 947 -1.52 78.87 26.89
C GLN A 947 -0.60 79.59 25.89
N GLU A 948 -0.57 79.17 24.63
CA GLU A 948 0.23 79.84 23.58
C GLU A 948 -0.38 81.18 23.20
N VAL A 949 -1.71 81.25 23.12
CA VAL A 949 -2.47 82.50 22.89
C VAL A 949 -2.24 83.49 24.04
N ASP A 950 -2.37 83.03 25.28
CA ASP A 950 -2.19 83.85 26.49
C ASP A 950 -0.76 84.39 26.57
N LYS A 951 0.25 83.55 26.27
CA LYS A 951 1.66 83.94 26.26
C LYS A 951 1.97 84.95 25.16
N ALA A 952 1.43 84.76 23.96
CA ALA A 952 1.58 85.71 22.86
C ALA A 952 0.92 87.06 23.20
N LEU A 953 -0.25 87.02 23.84
CA LEU A 953 -0.97 88.21 24.30
C LEU A 953 -0.17 88.95 25.37
N GLU A 954 0.37 88.25 26.36
CA GLU A 954 1.22 88.83 27.40
C GLU A 954 2.48 89.49 26.78
N GLY A 955 3.16 88.80 25.87
CA GLY A 955 4.34 89.31 25.18
C GLY A 955 4.05 90.58 24.37
N LEU A 956 2.94 90.58 23.62
CA LEU A 956 2.52 91.73 22.83
C LEU A 956 2.10 92.92 23.70
N ASN A 957 1.32 92.68 24.76
CA ASN A 957 0.93 93.73 25.71
C ASN A 957 2.14 94.33 26.42
N LYS A 958 3.15 93.51 26.75
CA LYS A 958 4.39 93.99 27.35
C LYS A 958 5.17 94.88 26.37
N ALA A 959 5.25 94.51 25.10
CA ALA A 959 5.91 95.33 24.08
C ALA A 959 5.16 96.65 23.84
N LEU A 960 3.82 96.62 23.84
CA LEU A 960 2.96 97.81 23.79
C LEU A 960 3.22 98.76 24.97
N ALA A 961 3.33 98.22 26.19
CA ALA A 961 3.59 99.01 27.39
C ALA A 961 5.03 99.57 27.45
N GLY A 962 5.99 98.92 26.79
CA GLY A 962 7.40 99.32 26.76
C GLY A 962 7.75 100.36 25.69
N LEU A 963 6.78 100.94 25.00
CA LEU A 963 6.99 101.97 24.00
C LEU A 963 7.47 103.28 24.64
N ILE A 964 8.54 103.85 24.06
CA ILE A 964 9.04 105.18 24.43
C ILE A 964 8.71 106.16 23.31
N LYS A 965 7.86 107.12 23.62
CA LYS A 965 7.37 108.19 22.76
C LYS A 965 8.38 109.33 22.70
N ILE A 966 8.55 109.92 21.52
CA ILE A 966 9.35 111.13 21.31
C ILE A 966 8.39 112.31 21.38
N GLU A 967 8.40 113.06 22.47
CA GLU A 967 7.52 114.20 22.67
C GLU A 967 8.29 115.51 22.62
N LYS A 968 7.67 116.55 22.06
CA LYS A 968 8.27 117.87 21.87
C LYS A 968 7.39 118.93 22.53
N ALA A 969 8.00 119.84 23.26
CA ALA A 969 7.37 121.01 23.85
C ALA A 969 8.24 122.26 23.62
N GLU A 970 7.67 123.46 23.76
CA GLU A 970 8.39 124.71 23.52
C GLU A 970 8.05 125.75 24.60
N ALA A 971 9.06 126.43 25.12
CA ALA A 971 8.89 127.61 25.97
C ALA A 971 9.93 128.68 25.64
N GLU A 972 9.49 129.93 25.48
CA GLU A 972 10.37 131.10 25.28
C GLU A 972 11.40 130.96 24.14
N GLY A 973 11.02 130.23 23.09
CA GLY A 973 11.87 129.96 21.92
C GLY A 973 12.88 128.81 22.10
N TYR A 974 12.85 128.09 23.22
CA TYR A 974 13.61 126.85 23.40
C TYR A 974 12.68 125.66 23.17
N GLN A 975 13.06 124.77 22.24
CA GLN A 975 12.32 123.54 21.99
C GLN A 975 12.94 122.41 22.79
N VAL A 976 12.12 121.73 23.60
CA VAL A 976 12.53 120.60 24.41
C VAL A 976 11.91 119.35 23.84
N THR A 977 12.77 118.39 23.49
CA THR A 977 12.37 117.05 23.08
C THR A 977 12.71 116.09 24.21
N ALA A 978 11.76 115.25 24.60
CA ALA A 978 11.98 114.21 25.60
C ALA A 978 11.58 112.83 25.04
N GLU A 979 12.40 111.83 25.35
CA GLU A 979 12.09 110.42 25.10
C GLU A 979 11.43 109.85 26.36
N ILE A 980 10.10 109.76 26.36
CA ILE A 980 9.29 109.48 27.56
C ILE A 980 8.37 108.27 27.35
N PRO A 981 7.90 107.59 28.42
CA PRO A 981 6.90 106.54 28.30
C PRO A 981 5.63 107.00 27.55
N ASP A 982 4.98 106.13 26.78
CA ASP A 982 3.82 106.48 25.92
C ASP A 982 2.65 107.15 26.68
N ASN A 983 2.53 106.89 27.99
CA ASN A 983 1.50 107.46 28.87
C ASN A 983 1.98 108.68 29.69
N ALA A 984 3.21 109.17 29.49
CA ALA A 984 3.72 110.39 30.09
C ALA A 984 3.49 111.60 29.17
N GLU A 985 3.38 112.81 29.73
CA GLU A 985 3.21 114.05 28.96
C GLU A 985 4.31 115.04 29.34
N LEU A 986 5.08 115.52 28.36
CA LEU A 986 6.11 116.53 28.61
C LEU A 986 5.50 117.92 28.80
N SER A 987 5.79 118.58 29.92
CA SER A 987 5.47 119.98 30.13
C SER A 987 6.72 120.82 30.46
N ILE A 988 6.72 122.06 29.97
CA ILE A 988 7.81 123.01 30.19
C ILE A 988 7.26 124.40 30.46
N THR A 989 7.74 125.05 31.52
CA THR A 989 7.35 126.41 31.89
C THR A 989 8.57 127.23 32.29
N LYS A 990 8.64 128.50 31.89
CA LYS A 990 9.72 129.41 32.32
C LYS A 990 9.57 129.74 33.80
N GLN A 991 10.69 129.71 34.54
CA GLN A 991 10.70 130.18 35.92
C GLN A 991 10.69 131.71 36.02
N ASP A 992 10.21 132.23 37.15
CA ASP A 992 10.14 133.67 37.38
C ASP A 992 11.53 134.31 37.54
N GLU A 993 11.59 135.64 37.45
CA GLU A 993 12.83 136.41 37.56
C GLU A 993 13.51 136.22 38.92
N GLN A 994 12.73 136.03 40.01
CA GLN A 994 13.28 135.88 41.36
C GLN A 994 14.05 134.56 41.50
N LYS A 995 13.51 133.45 40.99
CA LYS A 995 14.20 132.16 40.92
C LYS A 995 15.38 132.20 39.94
N THR A 996 15.22 132.87 38.80
CA THR A 996 16.31 133.01 37.81
C THR A 996 17.50 133.76 38.40
N GLU A 997 17.28 134.86 39.13
CA GLU A 997 18.34 135.59 39.84
C GLU A 997 19.00 134.74 40.94
N ALA A 998 18.21 133.97 41.69
CA ALA A 998 18.72 133.08 42.72
C ALA A 998 19.61 131.98 42.13
N ALA A 999 19.16 131.34 41.04
CA ALA A 999 19.93 130.35 40.30
C ALA A 999 21.21 130.96 39.72
N GLN A 1000 21.13 132.12 39.06
CA GLN A 1000 22.31 132.84 38.54
C GLN A 1000 23.32 133.17 39.63
N LYS A 1001 22.85 133.54 40.84
CA LYS A 1001 23.71 133.79 42.00
C LYS A 1001 24.38 132.51 42.51
N ASN A 1002 23.66 131.39 42.54
CA ASN A 1002 24.23 130.09 42.92
C ASN A 1002 25.26 129.65 41.89
N ILE A 1003 24.97 129.80 40.60
CA ILE A 1003 25.89 129.48 39.50
C ILE A 1003 27.21 130.25 39.62
N ARG A 1004 27.17 131.55 39.90
CA ARG A 1004 28.38 132.38 40.04
C ARG A 1004 29.23 132.06 41.26
N LYS A 1005 28.72 131.33 42.26
CA LYS A 1005 29.56 130.88 43.38
C LYS A 1005 30.57 129.84 42.92
N ASP A 1006 30.13 128.95 42.05
CA ASP A 1006 30.96 127.84 41.56
C ASP A 1006 31.68 128.22 40.26
N TYR A 1007 31.09 129.13 39.48
CA TYR A 1007 31.61 129.56 38.19
C TYR A 1007 31.40 131.07 37.98
N GLU A 1008 32.41 131.87 38.36
CA GLU A 1008 32.31 133.33 38.42
C GLU A 1008 31.88 133.98 37.09
N ASP A 1009 32.36 133.45 35.95
CA ASP A 1009 32.10 133.96 34.59
C ASP A 1009 30.91 133.29 33.87
N ALA A 1010 30.11 132.49 34.58
CA ALA A 1010 28.98 131.78 33.99
C ALA A 1010 27.68 132.60 33.95
N GLU A 1011 26.95 132.47 32.84
CA GLU A 1011 25.69 133.17 32.57
C GLU A 1011 24.54 132.16 32.42
N LEU A 1012 23.51 132.31 33.24
CA LEU A 1012 22.27 131.55 33.13
C LEU A 1012 21.42 132.16 32.00
N LEU A 1013 21.24 131.40 30.94
CA LEU A 1013 20.59 131.84 29.70
C LEU A 1013 19.07 131.67 29.77
N ALA A 1014 18.63 130.63 30.46
CA ALA A 1014 17.23 130.36 30.74
C ALA A 1014 17.09 129.40 31.92
N LEU A 1015 15.98 129.48 32.64
CA LEU A 1015 15.58 128.56 33.71
C LEU A 1015 14.14 128.10 33.46
N PHE A 1016 13.92 126.80 33.45
CA PHE A 1016 12.65 126.17 33.15
C PHE A 1016 12.28 125.15 34.22
N ASP A 1017 11.01 125.09 34.59
CA ASP A 1017 10.43 123.88 35.17
C ASP A 1017 10.15 122.90 34.04
N ILE A 1018 10.77 121.72 34.06
CA ILE A 1018 10.48 120.64 33.13
C ILE A 1018 9.94 119.47 33.94
N ASN A 1019 8.73 119.01 33.60
CA ASN A 1019 8.07 117.89 34.30
C ASN A 1019 7.32 116.98 33.31
N LEU A 1020 6.88 115.82 33.81
CA LEU A 1020 6.14 114.80 33.04
C LEU A 1020 4.64 114.75 33.40
N GLY A 1021 4.06 115.89 33.80
CA GLY A 1021 2.69 115.95 34.31
C GLY A 1021 2.54 115.10 35.58
N ASP A 1022 1.52 114.24 35.63
CA ASP A 1022 1.27 113.34 36.75
C ASP A 1022 2.18 112.09 36.74
N TYR A 1023 2.97 111.89 35.69
CA TYR A 1023 3.80 110.69 35.55
C TYR A 1023 5.04 110.77 36.44
N GLN A 1024 5.24 109.74 37.25
CA GLN A 1024 6.39 109.61 38.16
C GLN A 1024 7.35 108.54 37.63
N LEU A 1025 8.63 108.88 37.47
CA LEU A 1025 9.65 107.91 37.07
C LEU A 1025 9.85 106.82 38.14
N GLY A 1026 9.97 105.57 37.69
CA GLY A 1026 10.34 104.46 38.53
C GLY A 1026 11.79 104.56 39.02
N LYS A 1027 12.11 103.84 40.11
CA LYS A 1027 13.46 103.83 40.69
C LYS A 1027 14.48 103.30 39.68
N GLY A 1028 15.40 104.16 39.25
CA GLY A 1028 16.46 103.84 38.29
C GLY A 1028 16.09 104.13 36.83
N GLU A 1029 14.90 104.64 36.56
CA GLU A 1029 14.54 105.16 35.24
C GLU A 1029 15.12 106.57 35.04
N SER A 1030 15.49 106.87 33.79
CA SER A 1030 15.96 108.18 33.39
C SER A 1030 15.36 108.54 32.04
N VAL A 1031 15.00 109.81 31.86
CA VAL A 1031 14.51 110.35 30.59
C VAL A 1031 15.61 111.13 29.92
N LYS A 1032 15.74 110.94 28.62
CA LYS A 1032 16.64 111.72 27.79
C LYS A 1032 15.92 112.98 27.32
N ILE A 1033 16.48 114.14 27.66
CA ILE A 1033 15.98 115.46 27.31
C ILE A 1033 16.98 116.10 26.35
N THR A 1034 16.46 116.73 25.29
CA THR A 1034 17.21 117.51 24.32
C THR A 1034 16.61 118.91 24.25
N ILE A 1035 17.36 119.94 24.64
CA ILE A 1035 16.93 121.33 24.59
C ILE A 1035 17.62 122.02 23.41
N ALA A 1036 16.85 122.42 22.40
CA ALA A 1036 17.31 123.30 21.35
C ALA A 1036 17.44 124.74 21.88
N LEU A 1037 18.64 125.29 21.77
CA LEU A 1037 18.96 126.64 22.20
C LEU A 1037 18.46 127.65 21.17
N LYS A 1038 17.73 128.68 21.61
CA LYS A 1038 17.39 129.82 20.76
C LYS A 1038 18.66 130.56 20.31
N GLU A 1039 18.61 131.20 19.15
CA GLU A 1039 19.73 131.92 18.54
C GLU A 1039 20.41 132.94 19.48
N ALA A 1040 19.63 133.63 20.31
CA ALA A 1040 20.16 134.60 21.29
C ALA A 1040 21.01 133.96 22.40
N ALA A 1041 20.91 132.65 22.60
CA ALA A 1041 21.69 131.89 23.58
C ALA A 1041 22.94 131.25 22.96
N TRP A 1042 23.23 131.52 21.69
CA TRP A 1042 24.44 131.07 21.02
C TRP A 1042 25.64 131.98 21.35
N GLY A 1043 26.86 131.52 21.04
CA GLY A 1043 28.08 132.32 21.20
C GLY A 1043 28.75 132.24 22.57
N TYR A 1044 28.47 131.17 23.33
CA TYR A 1044 29.24 130.78 24.52
C TYR A 1044 30.23 129.68 24.16
N ASP A 1045 31.37 129.61 24.86
CA ASP A 1045 32.46 128.66 24.56
C ASP A 1045 32.11 127.24 25.01
N SER A 1046 31.27 127.11 26.04
CA SER A 1046 30.71 125.84 26.51
C SER A 1046 29.39 126.07 27.24
N TYR A 1047 28.65 124.98 27.45
CA TYR A 1047 27.35 124.99 28.13
C TYR A 1047 27.29 123.90 29.20
N LYS A 1048 26.57 124.16 30.28
CA LYS A 1048 26.16 123.16 31.27
C LYS A 1048 24.67 123.30 31.56
N VAL A 1049 24.07 122.22 32.07
CA VAL A 1049 22.69 122.26 32.57
C VAL A 1049 22.74 122.31 34.08
N TYR A 1050 22.31 123.44 34.63
CA TYR A 1050 22.00 123.58 36.05
C TYR A 1050 20.72 122.81 36.35
N HIS A 1051 20.68 122.07 37.44
CA HIS A 1051 19.47 121.40 37.89
C HIS A 1051 19.34 121.59 39.39
N GLU A 1052 18.25 122.22 39.80
CA GLU A 1052 17.88 122.35 41.21
C GLU A 1052 16.74 121.39 41.48
N LYS A 1053 17.05 120.36 42.28
CA LYS A 1053 16.09 119.34 42.68
C LYS A 1053 15.08 119.94 43.65
N GLU A 1054 13.92 119.30 43.77
CA GLU A 1054 12.87 119.73 44.71
C GLU A 1054 13.35 119.81 46.18
N ASP A 1055 14.37 119.04 46.57
CA ASP A 1055 14.97 119.09 47.90
C ASP A 1055 15.95 120.27 48.11
N GLY A 1056 16.12 121.10 47.07
CA GLY A 1056 17.00 122.28 47.04
C GLY A 1056 18.47 121.94 46.79
N SER A 1057 18.82 120.67 46.56
CA SER A 1057 20.17 120.30 46.13
C SER A 1057 20.39 120.68 44.67
N ILE A 1058 21.60 121.16 44.39
CA ILE A 1058 21.98 121.65 43.07
C ILE A 1058 23.00 120.70 42.48
N GLU A 1059 22.78 120.31 41.23
CA GLU A 1059 23.76 119.59 40.43
C GLU A 1059 23.93 120.26 39.06
N TYR A 1060 25.07 119.98 38.43
CA TYR A 1060 25.32 120.36 37.05
C TYR A 1060 25.38 119.07 36.25
N LEU A 1061 24.39 118.89 35.39
CA LEU A 1061 24.30 117.72 34.54
C LEU A 1061 25.29 117.84 33.39
N ASP A 1062 25.97 116.73 33.11
CA ASP A 1062 26.79 116.59 31.91
C ASP A 1062 25.85 116.59 30.70
N ALA A 1063 25.80 117.72 30.02
CA ALA A 1063 25.03 117.91 28.81
C ALA A 1063 25.97 117.84 27.60
N VAL A 1064 25.57 117.07 26.59
CA VAL A 1064 26.23 117.03 25.30
C VAL A 1064 25.68 118.16 24.46
N TYR A 1065 26.51 119.17 24.21
CA TYR A 1065 26.18 120.25 23.29
C TYR A 1065 26.50 119.84 21.85
N ASP A 1066 25.47 119.79 21.00
CA ASP A 1066 25.62 119.70 19.56
C ASP A 1066 25.65 121.11 18.97
N ALA A 1067 26.82 121.49 18.44
CA ALA A 1067 27.06 122.81 17.87
C ALA A 1067 26.37 123.01 16.51
N GLU A 1068 26.09 121.94 15.75
CA GLU A 1068 25.40 122.06 14.44
C GLU A 1068 23.89 122.23 14.63
N GLY A 1069 23.29 121.45 15.52
CA GLY A 1069 21.88 121.56 15.87
C GLY A 1069 21.57 122.64 16.92
N HIS A 1070 22.60 123.21 17.55
CA HIS A 1070 22.49 124.08 18.72
C HIS A 1070 21.64 123.47 19.84
N THR A 1071 21.81 122.18 20.12
CA THR A 1071 21.01 121.46 21.14
C THR A 1071 21.86 120.98 22.31
N LEU A 1072 21.28 120.95 23.51
CA LEU A 1072 21.84 120.34 24.71
C LEU A 1072 21.09 119.08 25.04
N THR A 1073 21.76 117.93 24.96
CA THR A 1073 21.18 116.64 25.31
C THR A 1073 21.72 116.15 26.65
N PHE A 1074 20.85 115.74 27.54
CA PHE A 1074 21.20 115.19 28.85
C PHE A 1074 20.15 114.18 29.31
N THR A 1075 20.49 113.39 30.32
CA THR A 1075 19.56 112.42 30.95
C THR A 1075 19.27 112.83 32.37
N VAL A 1076 18.00 112.74 32.76
CA VAL A 1076 17.53 113.10 34.09
C VAL A 1076 16.76 111.95 34.72
N SER A 1077 16.93 111.79 36.03
CA SER A 1077 16.16 110.84 36.84
C SER A 1077 15.21 111.53 37.83
N SER A 1078 15.17 112.86 37.83
CA SER A 1078 14.20 113.67 38.56
C SER A 1078 13.90 114.93 37.76
N PHE A 1079 12.73 115.52 37.97
CA PHE A 1079 12.21 116.63 37.19
C PHE A 1079 11.84 117.79 38.12
N SER A 1080 12.35 118.98 37.82
CA SER A 1080 12.12 120.22 38.55
C SER A 1080 12.71 121.38 37.72
N ASP A 1081 13.50 122.27 38.36
CA ASP A 1081 14.06 123.46 37.73
C ASP A 1081 15.39 123.16 37.01
N PHE A 1082 15.39 123.27 35.68
CA PHE A 1082 16.55 123.12 34.80
C PHE A 1082 16.97 124.45 34.18
N GLY A 1083 18.23 124.82 34.38
CA GLY A 1083 18.84 126.03 33.85
C GLY A 1083 19.84 125.72 32.74
N VAL A 1084 19.78 126.46 31.63
CA VAL A 1084 20.83 126.43 30.61
C VAL A 1084 21.88 127.47 30.97
N VAL A 1085 23.12 127.05 31.20
CA VAL A 1085 24.22 127.93 31.61
C VAL A 1085 25.28 127.97 30.53
N GLY A 1086 25.65 129.18 30.08
CA GLY A 1086 26.73 129.42 29.12
C GLY A 1086 27.96 130.06 29.78
N PHE A 1087 29.14 129.75 29.26
CA PHE A 1087 30.43 130.24 29.79
C PHE A 1087 31.19 131.02 28.70
N LYS A 1088 31.71 132.23 29.01
CA LYS A 1088 32.51 133.08 28.10
C LYS A 1088 33.93 133.28 28.67
N ASN A 1089 34.98 132.94 27.91
CA ASN A 1089 36.40 133.10 28.23
C ASN A 1089 36.89 132.36 29.50
N ALA A 1090 36.90 131.03 29.48
CA ALA A 1090 37.59 130.25 30.51
C ALA A 1090 39.13 130.37 30.37
N SER A 1091 39.77 131.19 31.22
CA SER A 1091 41.23 131.25 31.35
C SER A 1091 41.76 130.01 32.07
N ALA A 1092 42.93 129.55 31.64
CA ALA A 1092 43.55 128.30 32.03
C ALA A 1092 43.99 128.26 33.50
N ASP A 1093 43.50 127.25 34.22
CA ASP A 1093 44.21 126.62 35.33
C ASP A 1093 44.43 125.14 34.99
N ASN A 1094 45.71 124.76 34.98
CA ASN A 1094 46.22 123.40 34.91
C ASN A 1094 47.07 123.22 36.18
N PRO A 1095 46.91 122.12 36.94
CA PRO A 1095 47.93 121.10 36.80
C PRO A 1095 47.38 119.66 36.81
N ASP A 1096 48.08 118.84 36.01
CA ASP A 1096 48.62 117.50 36.34
C ASP A 1096 47.64 116.43 36.90
N GLU A 1097 47.45 115.26 36.29
CA GLU A 1097 48.41 114.43 35.54
C GLU A 1097 47.87 113.97 34.17
N ASN A 1098 48.55 114.46 33.13
CA ASN A 1098 49.18 113.69 32.06
C ASN A 1098 48.52 112.35 31.64
N SER A 1099 47.58 112.50 30.72
CA SER A 1099 47.19 111.51 29.71
C SER A 1099 48.01 111.68 28.42
N GLY A 1100 48.06 110.64 27.58
CA GLY A 1100 48.39 110.72 26.15
C GLY A 1100 49.04 109.42 25.66
N SER A 1101 48.71 108.82 24.52
CA SER A 1101 48.01 109.25 23.30
C SER A 1101 47.92 108.00 22.41
N ASN A 1102 46.75 107.56 21.94
CA ASN A 1102 46.18 107.77 20.59
C ASN A 1102 45.00 106.76 20.49
N GLY A 1103 43.85 106.99 19.87
CA GLY A 1103 43.32 108.08 19.05
C GLY A 1103 42.08 107.54 18.30
N ASN A 1104 41.16 108.45 17.95
CA ASN A 1104 40.07 108.37 16.95
C ASN A 1104 39.01 107.24 17.04
N SER A 1105 37.71 107.54 17.12
CA SER A 1105 36.81 108.37 16.28
C SER A 1105 36.18 107.61 15.10
N ALA A 1106 34.84 107.66 15.10
CA ALA A 1106 33.88 107.47 14.01
C ALA A 1106 33.73 106.10 13.32
N GLY A 1107 32.47 105.61 13.24
CA GLY A 1107 32.03 104.73 12.15
C GLY A 1107 31.04 103.62 12.50
N GLN A 1108 29.74 103.97 12.56
CA GLN A 1108 28.57 103.24 12.07
C GLN A 1108 28.59 101.69 11.89
N ASN A 1109 27.64 101.05 12.60
CA ASN A 1109 26.53 100.25 12.07
C ASN A 1109 26.82 98.95 11.26
N SER A 1110 26.54 97.78 11.83
CA SER A 1110 25.34 96.97 11.52
C SER A 1110 25.42 95.51 11.99
N SER A 1111 24.38 95.11 12.72
CA SER A 1111 23.67 93.82 12.68
C SER A 1111 24.38 92.47 12.96
N GLN A 1112 24.02 91.93 14.13
CA GLN A 1112 23.35 90.63 14.34
C GLN A 1112 24.04 89.28 14.04
N ASN A 1113 23.95 88.48 15.12
CA ASN A 1113 23.69 87.03 15.24
C ASN A 1113 24.80 86.02 14.87
N GLY A 1114 25.06 84.98 15.66
CA GLY A 1114 24.32 84.45 16.81
C GLY A 1114 25.18 83.62 17.76
N SER A 1115 24.89 83.78 19.06
CA SER A 1115 25.32 82.93 20.18
C SER A 1115 24.69 81.53 20.04
N GLY A 1116 25.40 80.43 20.28
CA GLY A 1116 25.92 80.03 21.58
C GLY A 1116 24.90 79.11 22.26
N THR A 1117 24.97 77.79 22.03
CA THR A 1117 25.56 76.82 22.97
C THR A 1117 25.41 77.14 24.45
N ALA A 1118 24.48 76.43 25.08
CA ALA A 1118 24.69 75.50 26.20
C ALA A 1118 25.06 76.01 27.62
N GLN A 1119 24.39 75.36 28.57
CA GLN A 1119 24.74 75.15 29.99
C GLN A 1119 24.60 76.38 30.91
N GLY A 1120 24.00 76.31 32.10
CA GLY A 1120 23.82 75.17 33.00
C GLY A 1120 24.57 75.46 34.31
N SER A 1121 23.88 75.42 35.45
CA SER A 1121 24.43 75.17 36.79
C SER A 1121 23.23 74.79 37.66
N SER A 1122 23.24 73.88 38.62
CA SER A 1122 24.23 73.34 39.57
C SER A 1122 23.55 72.10 40.22
N THR A 1123 24.14 71.05 40.81
CA THR A 1123 25.50 70.68 41.25
C THR A 1123 25.48 69.21 41.74
N GLY A 1124 26.56 68.45 41.43
CA GLY A 1124 27.19 67.38 42.25
C GLY A 1124 26.48 66.03 42.42
N ALA A 1125 27.13 64.85 42.51
CA ALA A 1125 28.52 64.39 42.36
C ALA A 1125 28.50 62.83 42.39
N GLY A 1126 29.47 62.15 41.74
CA GLY A 1126 29.92 60.80 42.17
C GLY A 1126 29.91 59.63 41.17
N VAL A 1127 31.01 59.47 40.39
CA VAL A 1127 31.81 58.27 39.99
C VAL A 1127 31.24 56.85 40.30
N SER A 1128 31.34 55.78 39.48
CA SER A 1128 32.52 55.18 38.82
C SER A 1128 32.16 53.84 38.11
N THR A 1129 32.79 53.58 36.93
CA THR A 1129 33.23 52.27 36.31
C THR A 1129 32.22 51.11 36.11
N GLY A 1130 32.17 50.32 35.03
CA GLY A 1130 32.97 50.10 33.81
C GLY A 1130 32.64 48.71 33.21
N ILE A 1131 32.96 48.52 31.91
CA ILE A 1131 33.42 47.26 31.24
C ILE A 1131 32.41 46.10 30.92
N ALA A 1132 32.32 45.84 29.61
CA ALA A 1132 32.34 44.60 28.80
C ALA A 1132 31.82 43.22 29.29
N ALA A 1133 31.07 42.61 28.36
CA ALA A 1133 31.23 41.29 27.72
C ALA A 1133 31.28 39.97 28.53
N ASP A 1134 30.77 38.95 27.83
CA ASP A 1134 30.89 37.49 27.97
C ASP A 1134 29.92 36.74 28.90
N SER A 1135 28.97 36.06 28.21
CA SER A 1135 28.45 34.70 28.47
C SER A 1135 29.51 33.74 29.07
N PRO A 1136 29.19 32.60 29.72
CA PRO A 1136 28.14 31.68 29.27
C PRO A 1136 27.53 30.69 30.30
N SER A 1137 26.58 29.91 29.78
CA SER A 1137 26.33 28.50 30.11
C SER A 1137 25.54 28.13 31.37
N ALA A 1138 24.66 27.17 31.10
CA ALA A 1138 24.43 25.96 31.88
C ALA A 1138 23.13 25.97 32.72
N VAL A 1139 22.10 25.21 32.30
CA VAL A 1139 21.88 23.77 32.66
C VAL A 1139 21.10 23.71 33.98
N LEU A 1140 19.97 23.03 34.17
CA LEU A 1140 19.31 21.82 33.65
C LEU A 1140 17.79 22.12 33.65
N ALA A 1141 17.02 21.75 32.62
CA ALA A 1141 16.25 20.50 32.53
C ALA A 1141 15.17 20.36 33.63
N ALA A 1142 13.95 19.88 33.41
CA ALA A 1142 13.23 19.29 32.29
C ALA A 1142 11.78 19.12 32.82
N ALA A 1143 10.77 19.12 31.96
CA ALA A 1143 9.87 17.98 31.71
C ALA A 1143 9.04 17.48 32.93
N ALA A 1144 7.78 17.12 32.87
CA ALA A 1144 6.82 16.91 31.80
C ALA A 1144 5.46 16.61 32.48
N LEU A 1145 4.41 16.61 31.65
CA LEU A 1145 3.36 15.58 31.57
C LEU A 1145 2.31 15.38 32.69
N LEU A 1146 1.15 14.94 32.16
CA LEU A 1146 0.04 14.15 32.75
C LEU A 1146 -1.11 14.96 33.36
N ALA A 1147 -2.40 14.68 33.09
CA ALA A 1147 -3.12 13.62 32.35
C ALA A 1147 -4.58 14.12 32.13
N ALA A 1148 -5.55 13.51 31.47
CA ALA A 1148 -5.84 12.19 30.90
C ALA A 1148 -7.06 12.41 29.94
N ALA A 1149 -7.55 11.55 29.04
CA ALA A 1149 -7.42 10.12 28.84
C ALA A 1149 -7.93 9.80 27.41
N GLY A 1150 -7.45 8.70 26.81
CA GLY A 1150 -8.07 8.14 25.62
C GLY A 1150 -7.14 7.27 24.77
N LEU A 1151 -6.78 6.09 25.29
CA LEU A 1151 -6.44 4.81 24.62
C LEU A 1151 -5.83 4.86 23.19
N ALA A 1152 -4.59 4.43 22.94
CA ALA A 1152 -4.08 3.04 22.92
C ALA A 1152 -4.14 2.33 21.54
N ALA A 1153 -2.99 1.76 21.15
CA ALA A 1153 -2.75 0.50 20.41
C ALA A 1153 -3.40 0.35 19.01
N PHE A 1154 -2.69 0.20 17.88
CA PHE A 1154 -1.42 -0.50 17.54
C PHE A 1154 -1.47 -2.04 17.66
N LEU A 1155 -1.03 -2.70 16.58
CA LEU A 1155 -0.82 -4.13 16.33
C LEU A 1155 -2.06 -5.05 16.17
N VAL A 1156 -2.07 -5.74 15.01
CA VAL A 1156 -2.19 -7.21 14.82
C VAL A 1156 -3.02 -7.96 15.87
N TYR A 1157 -4.14 -8.58 15.46
CA TYR A 1157 -4.48 -10.00 15.67
C TYR A 1157 -5.92 -10.30 15.21
N ARG A 1158 -6.11 -11.28 14.32
CA ARG A 1158 -7.37 -12.05 14.25
C ARG A 1158 -7.24 -13.19 15.26
N ARG A 1159 -8.19 -13.35 16.18
CA ARG A 1159 -8.68 -14.65 16.71
C ARG A 1159 -9.92 -14.41 17.55
N ARG A 1160 -11.07 -14.88 17.06
CA ARG A 1160 -11.73 -16.18 17.37
C ARG A 1160 -12.76 -15.98 18.49
N THR A 1161 -14.04 -15.87 18.15
CA THR A 1161 -15.05 -16.93 17.89
C THR A 1161 -15.95 -17.18 19.10
N THR A 1162 -17.22 -17.50 18.82
CA THR A 1162 -18.40 -17.73 19.69
C THR A 1162 -19.05 -16.42 20.15
N LYS A 1163 -20.32 -16.11 19.83
CA LYS A 1163 -21.47 -16.86 19.30
C LYS A 1163 -22.18 -16.02 18.23
#